data_AF-A0A2P6TI62-F1
#
_entry.id   AF-A0A2P6TI62-F1
#
_cell.length_a   1.000
_cell.length_b   1.000
_cell.length_c   1.000
_cell.angle_alpha   90.00
_cell.angle_beta   90.00
_cell.angle_gamma   90.00
#
_symmetry.space_group_name_H-M   'P 1'
#
loop_
_entity.id
_entity.type
_entity.pdbx_description
1 polymer ?
#
loop_
_entity_poly.entity_id
_entity_poly.type
_entity_poly.pdbx_seq_one_letter_code
_entity_poly.pdbx_strand_id
1 'polypeptide(L)'
;MCSSRVRSVDEACEARPEPRPAAAPQNPLKRLHCAVQQYAWGRNSEDSEVAQLVAASGQAVDPTKPYAELWMGTHPSAPSLLADNGYAGQPLLTLLRDRPELLGAALPRFGCDLPFLFKVLSVGTALSIQSHPDKALAERLHADKPEIYKDANHKPEMALALTEFEALCSFVPHSELLESLEACPELAQCCGSQCVEALRAAAAAPDGSPQRTAALRAAFHEVMACPADRAAAYVERMCERLKADAAEGCQLSPRELLSLRLELQYPGDVGVLAAWFLNYLRLQPGQAVALPANEPHAYISGEIVEVMATSDNVIRAGLTPKMRDVEALCSSLTYDQGLPELLTGGKAAASPHLAVYRPPFREFELWRYTPPAGTAEELPAADGPLMVLVQQGGLRVRSGSQSRNLQRGDVYFVAAGAALELQAAADSRHLLGEQGASGAAPVGELELQPLSGRAEASSEASTSYASATGRPSSYARVHGSASRAPARWRRIDTVAKEQLREVRYEKAQGEGIAKITINRPEKRNAFTPRTVMEMSWCFADAREDPAIGVIILTGEGPLAFCSGGDQSVRGAGGYVGADGIPRLNVLDLQMQIRRLPKPVIAMVAGYAVGGGHILHMMCDLTIAADNAVFGQTGPKVGSFDAGYGSTQMARLVGQKKAREMWFLARLYDAQQAMDMGLVNTVVPLAELEPETLQWCREILKNSPTALRVLKSALNAAEDGQAGIQQLGGDATLLFYQSEEGNEGRQAYMDKRPPDFSRFKRLP
;
A
#
# COMPACT_ATOMS: atom_id res chain seq x y z
N MET A 1 -70.13 -20.20 21.34
CA MET A 1 -68.70 -19.87 21.49
C MET A 1 -68.30 -19.16 20.21
N CYS A 2 -68.33 -17.83 20.22
CA CYS A 2 -68.44 -17.04 18.99
C CYS A 2 -67.08 -16.65 18.42
N SER A 3 -66.84 -17.13 17.20
CA SER A 3 -65.87 -16.66 16.23
C SER A 3 -66.30 -15.32 15.63
N SER A 4 -65.35 -14.43 15.37
CA SER A 4 -65.53 -13.38 14.35
C SER A 4 -64.19 -12.90 13.78
N ARG A 5 -64.11 -12.94 12.45
CA ARG A 5 -63.05 -12.40 11.58
C ARG A 5 -63.27 -10.90 11.31
N VAL A 6 -62.14 -10.17 11.26
CA VAL A 6 -61.70 -9.12 10.31
C VAL A 6 -62.68 -8.00 9.87
N ARG A 7 -62.30 -6.73 10.11
CA ARG A 7 -62.16 -5.65 9.09
C ARG A 7 -61.51 -4.35 9.63
N SER A 8 -60.59 -3.83 8.81
CA SER A 8 -60.04 -2.46 8.58
C SER A 8 -60.43 -1.25 9.45
N VAL A 9 -59.42 -0.41 9.76
CA VAL A 9 -59.56 1.06 9.76
C VAL A 9 -58.24 1.68 9.27
N ASP A 10 -58.29 2.33 8.10
CA ASP A 10 -57.33 3.32 7.61
C ASP A 10 -57.70 4.71 8.15
N GLU A 11 -56.70 5.59 8.19
CA GLU A 11 -56.76 7.07 8.31
C GLU A 11 -57.08 7.71 9.68
N ALA A 12 -56.01 8.19 10.33
CA ALA A 12 -55.90 9.57 10.80
C ALA A 12 -54.41 9.96 10.90
N CYS A 13 -53.89 10.48 9.78
CA CYS A 13 -52.56 11.08 9.70
C CYS A 13 -52.68 12.56 10.10
N GLU A 14 -52.41 12.87 11.36
CA GLU A 14 -52.16 14.25 11.80
C GLU A 14 -50.68 14.39 12.22
N ALA A 15 -50.08 15.46 11.71
CA ALA A 15 -48.67 15.81 11.75
C ALA A 15 -47.91 15.38 13.01
N ARG A 16 -46.93 14.48 12.84
CA ARG A 16 -45.87 14.28 13.83
C ARG A 16 -45.06 15.57 13.92
N PRO A 17 -44.84 16.15 15.11
CA PRO A 17 -43.97 17.30 15.24
C PRO A 17 -42.56 16.89 14.82
N GLU A 18 -41.87 17.78 14.09
CA GLU A 18 -40.43 17.65 13.84
C GLU A 18 -39.70 17.36 15.17
N PRO A 19 -38.72 16.45 15.19
CA PRO A 19 -37.98 16.16 16.40
C PRO A 19 -37.28 17.44 16.87
N ARG A 20 -37.68 17.96 18.03
CA ARG A 20 -36.89 18.99 18.72
C ARG A 20 -35.48 18.44 18.95
N PRO A 21 -34.41 19.25 18.77
CA PRO A 21 -33.07 18.82 19.14
C PRO A 21 -33.09 18.38 20.61
N ALA A 22 -32.65 17.15 20.88
CA ALA A 22 -32.52 16.64 22.23
C ALA A 22 -31.62 17.60 23.04
N ALA A 23 -32.01 17.91 24.28
CA ALA A 23 -31.18 18.71 25.16
C ALA A 23 -29.80 18.04 25.31
N ALA A 24 -28.71 18.81 25.27
CA ALA A 24 -27.35 18.29 25.33
C ALA A 24 -27.18 17.36 26.57
N PRO A 25 -26.55 16.19 26.41
CA PRO A 25 -26.38 15.23 27.50
C PRO A 25 -25.63 15.86 28.68
N GLN A 26 -26.15 15.67 29.90
CA GLN A 26 -25.46 16.12 31.11
C GLN A 26 -24.27 15.19 31.40
N ASN A 27 -23.08 15.78 31.59
CA ASN A 27 -21.84 15.05 31.90
C ASN A 27 -21.44 14.02 30.81
N PRO A 28 -21.24 14.46 29.55
CA PRO A 28 -21.09 13.59 28.39
C PRO A 28 -19.76 12.83 28.32
N LEU A 29 -18.73 13.27 29.04
CA LEU A 29 -17.38 12.69 28.96
C LEU A 29 -17.10 11.81 30.18
N LYS A 30 -16.81 10.52 29.96
CA LYS A 30 -16.45 9.56 31.01
C LYS A 30 -15.07 8.96 30.76
N ARG A 31 -14.13 9.15 31.69
CA ARG A 31 -12.82 8.49 31.60
C ARG A 31 -12.97 7.00 31.94
N LEU A 32 -12.25 6.15 31.20
CA LEU A 32 -12.30 4.70 31.36
C LEU A 32 -10.95 4.12 31.76
N HIS A 33 -10.98 3.15 32.67
CA HIS A 33 -9.92 2.17 32.87
C HIS A 33 -10.25 0.93 32.03
N CYS A 34 -9.40 0.67 31.05
CA CYS A 34 -9.62 -0.36 30.04
C CYS A 34 -8.81 -1.62 30.35
N ALA A 35 -9.38 -2.78 30.04
CA ALA A 35 -8.76 -4.06 30.31
C ALA A 35 -7.65 -4.35 29.30
N VAL A 36 -6.60 -5.02 29.77
CA VAL A 36 -5.42 -5.37 28.97
C VAL A 36 -5.28 -6.89 28.93
N GLN A 37 -5.14 -7.44 27.73
CA GLN A 37 -4.91 -8.86 27.52
C GLN A 37 -3.44 -9.13 27.27
N GLN A 38 -2.88 -10.08 28.01
CA GLN A 38 -1.47 -10.47 27.98
C GLN A 38 -1.31 -11.85 27.32
N TYR A 39 -1.93 -12.01 26.14
CA TYR A 39 -1.86 -13.27 25.41
C TYR A 39 -0.45 -13.54 24.89
N ALA A 40 -0.07 -14.82 24.80
CA ALA A 40 1.28 -15.24 24.42
C ALA A 40 1.74 -14.76 23.03
N TRP A 41 0.80 -14.48 22.12
CA TRP A 41 1.11 -13.97 20.79
C TRP A 41 1.44 -12.47 20.77
N GLY A 42 1.18 -11.77 21.87
CA GLY A 42 1.43 -10.33 22.02
C GLY A 42 2.92 -10.00 21.97
N ARG A 43 3.23 -8.75 21.65
CA ARG A 43 4.62 -8.26 21.66
C ARG A 43 5.12 -8.05 23.08
N ASN A 44 6.43 -8.08 23.24
CA ASN A 44 7.08 -7.72 24.49
C ASN A 44 6.79 -6.26 24.84
N SER A 45 6.79 -5.92 26.13
CA SER A 45 6.36 -4.62 26.64
C SER A 45 7.11 -3.42 26.03
N GLU A 46 8.39 -3.58 25.68
CA GLU A 46 9.21 -2.50 25.11
C GLU A 46 8.77 -2.13 23.68
N ASP A 47 8.32 -3.14 22.92
CA ASP A 47 7.99 -3.03 21.50
C ASP A 47 6.46 -2.98 21.23
N SER A 48 5.63 -3.05 22.28
CA SER A 48 4.18 -3.10 22.19
C SER A 48 3.54 -1.72 22.33
N GLU A 49 2.75 -1.28 21.33
CA GLU A 49 1.93 -0.07 21.46
C GLU A 49 0.91 -0.21 22.60
N VAL A 50 0.34 -1.41 22.81
CA VAL A 50 -0.55 -1.69 23.94
C VAL A 50 0.15 -1.40 25.27
N ALA A 51 1.35 -1.94 25.50
CA ALA A 51 2.10 -1.67 26.74
C ALA A 51 2.41 -0.18 26.91
N GLN A 52 2.79 0.51 25.84
CA GLN A 52 3.11 1.94 25.87
C GLN A 52 1.88 2.80 26.18
N LEU A 53 0.70 2.46 25.66
CA LEU A 53 -0.56 3.15 25.99
C LEU A 53 -0.97 2.88 27.43
N VAL A 54 -0.82 1.64 27.92
CA VAL A 54 -1.11 1.27 29.31
C VAL A 54 -0.23 2.03 30.29
N ALA A 55 1.09 2.07 30.05
CA ALA A 55 2.02 2.86 30.84
C ALA A 55 1.65 4.34 30.85
N ALA A 56 1.34 4.91 29.68
CA ALA A 56 0.98 6.32 29.55
C ALA A 56 -0.35 6.67 30.26
N SER A 57 -1.29 5.72 30.35
CA SER A 57 -2.53 5.86 31.14
C SER A 57 -2.31 5.88 32.67
N GLY A 58 -1.07 5.62 33.12
CA GLY A 58 -0.68 5.55 34.53
C GLY A 58 -0.83 4.16 35.16
N GLN A 59 -1.13 3.13 34.38
CA GLN A 59 -1.18 1.74 34.84
C GLN A 59 0.23 1.12 34.84
N ALA A 60 0.50 0.23 35.79
CA ALA A 60 1.79 -0.46 35.86
C ALA A 60 1.97 -1.45 34.70
N VAL A 61 3.17 -1.47 34.13
CA VAL A 61 3.56 -2.41 33.08
C VAL A 61 4.60 -3.38 33.64
N ASP A 62 4.36 -4.68 33.45
CA ASP A 62 5.27 -5.76 33.82
C ASP A 62 6.15 -6.08 32.61
N PRO A 63 7.47 -5.80 32.65
CA PRO A 63 8.34 -5.96 31.50
C PRO A 63 8.56 -7.43 31.08
N THR A 64 8.16 -8.39 31.92
CA THR A 64 8.33 -9.82 31.66
C THR A 64 7.18 -10.45 30.88
N LYS A 65 6.10 -9.70 30.65
CA LYS A 65 4.87 -10.22 30.06
C LYS A 65 4.64 -9.68 28.64
N PRO A 66 4.02 -10.47 27.76
CA PRO A 66 3.55 -9.97 26.49
C PRO A 66 2.31 -9.08 26.70
N TYR A 67 2.14 -8.11 25.81
CA TYR A 67 0.99 -7.23 25.75
C TYR A 67 0.36 -7.37 24.37
N ALA A 68 -0.87 -7.88 24.34
CA ALA A 68 -1.53 -8.33 23.13
C ALA A 68 -2.65 -7.38 22.71
N GLU A 69 -3.58 -7.09 23.62
CA GLU A 69 -4.78 -6.29 23.32
C GLU A 69 -5.11 -5.30 24.42
N LEU A 70 -5.55 -4.09 24.05
CA LEU A 70 -6.21 -3.13 24.94
C LEU A 70 -7.69 -3.04 24.57
N TRP A 71 -8.61 -3.39 25.48
CA TRP A 71 -10.05 -3.49 25.20
C TRP A 71 -10.83 -2.28 25.72
N MET A 72 -11.55 -1.61 24.82
CA MET A 72 -12.32 -0.40 25.09
C MET A 72 -13.77 -0.64 24.69
N GLY A 73 -14.63 -0.88 25.68
CA GLY A 73 -16.04 -1.16 25.46
C GLY A 73 -16.72 -1.85 26.64
N THR A 74 -17.80 -2.56 26.32
CA THR A 74 -18.73 -3.15 27.30
C THR A 74 -18.66 -4.68 27.36
N HIS A 75 -17.69 -5.28 26.67
CA HIS A 75 -17.60 -6.73 26.54
C HIS A 75 -17.46 -7.43 27.92
N PRO A 76 -18.26 -8.47 28.21
CA PRO A 76 -18.31 -9.08 29.55
C PRO A 76 -16.99 -9.70 30.01
N SER A 77 -16.22 -10.28 29.08
CA SER A 77 -14.91 -10.89 29.39
C SER A 77 -13.83 -9.88 29.79
N ALA A 78 -14.00 -8.60 29.46
CA ALA A 78 -13.00 -7.56 29.68
C ALA A 78 -13.65 -6.16 29.70
N PRO A 79 -14.50 -5.86 30.71
CA PRO A 79 -15.30 -4.64 30.72
C PRO A 79 -14.43 -3.41 30.99
N SER A 80 -14.68 -2.31 30.28
CA SER A 80 -14.12 -1.01 30.65
C SER A 80 -14.84 -0.47 31.89
N LEU A 81 -14.07 0.01 32.87
CA LEU A 81 -14.55 0.54 34.14
C LEU A 81 -14.49 2.06 34.16
N LEU A 82 -15.48 2.72 34.76
CA LEU A 82 -15.50 4.17 34.92
C LEU A 82 -14.42 4.61 35.91
N ALA A 83 -13.67 5.66 35.59
CA ALA A 83 -12.61 6.21 36.43
C ALA A 83 -13.06 7.41 37.29
N ASP A 84 -14.20 8.03 36.95
CA ASP A 84 -14.67 9.25 37.61
C ASP A 84 -15.23 8.97 39.02
N ASN A 85 -14.87 9.80 40.00
CA ASN A 85 -15.16 9.61 41.45
C ASN A 85 -16.60 9.24 41.83
N GLY A 86 -17.62 9.58 41.03
CA GLY A 86 -19.03 9.25 41.31
C GLY A 86 -19.47 7.85 40.84
N TYR A 87 -18.72 7.23 39.94
CA TYR A 87 -19.01 5.92 39.34
C TYR A 87 -17.78 5.01 39.33
N ALA A 88 -16.73 5.38 40.07
CA ALA A 88 -15.41 4.76 39.99
C ALA A 88 -15.50 3.24 40.21
N GLY A 89 -14.93 2.47 39.28
CA GLY A 89 -14.92 1.01 39.31
C GLY A 89 -16.20 0.33 38.79
N GLN A 90 -17.26 1.08 38.45
CA GLN A 90 -18.45 0.49 37.84
C GLN A 90 -18.21 0.19 36.34
N PRO A 91 -18.69 -0.96 35.82
CA PRO A 91 -18.63 -1.25 34.38
C PRO A 91 -19.42 -0.24 33.56
N LEU A 92 -18.87 0.20 32.43
CA LEU A 92 -19.54 1.10 31.48
C LEU A 92 -20.94 0.60 31.08
N LEU A 93 -21.10 -0.71 30.91
CA LEU A 93 -22.38 -1.34 30.57
C LEU A 93 -23.47 -1.05 31.62
N THR A 94 -23.11 -0.95 32.90
CA THR A 94 -24.06 -0.63 33.97
C THR A 94 -24.60 0.79 33.78
N LEU A 95 -23.71 1.76 33.52
CA LEU A 95 -24.10 3.13 33.23
C LEU A 95 -25.01 3.22 31.99
N LEU A 96 -24.71 2.49 30.93
CA LEU A 96 -25.51 2.51 29.70
C LEU A 96 -26.89 1.86 29.88
N ARG A 97 -27.03 0.88 30.78
CA ARG A 97 -28.33 0.32 31.15
C ARG A 97 -29.15 1.27 32.02
N ASP A 98 -28.51 1.99 32.93
CA ASP A 98 -29.17 2.98 33.78
C ASP A 98 -29.52 4.27 33.03
N ARG A 99 -28.72 4.62 32.01
CA ARG A 99 -28.81 5.85 31.21
C ARG A 99 -28.76 5.51 29.71
N PRO A 100 -29.75 4.78 29.17
CA PRO A 100 -29.74 4.33 27.77
C PRO A 100 -29.78 5.48 26.76
N GLU A 101 -30.24 6.66 27.15
CA GLU A 101 -30.25 7.85 26.29
C GLU A 101 -28.84 8.32 25.87
N LEU A 102 -27.78 7.88 26.57
CA LEU A 102 -26.39 8.20 26.20
C LEU A 102 -25.95 7.53 24.89
N LEU A 103 -26.70 6.54 24.40
CA LEU A 103 -26.42 5.80 23.17
C LEU A 103 -27.01 6.46 21.91
N GLY A 104 -27.90 7.45 22.05
CA GLY A 104 -28.48 8.17 20.91
C GLY A 104 -29.07 7.24 19.84
N ALA A 105 -28.61 7.39 18.60
CA ALA A 105 -29.08 6.60 17.45
C ALA A 105 -28.77 5.10 17.55
N ALA A 106 -27.82 4.69 18.40
CA ALA A 106 -27.51 3.28 18.62
C ALA A 106 -28.60 2.54 19.42
N LEU A 107 -29.29 3.23 20.34
CA LEU A 107 -30.27 2.63 21.25
C LEU A 107 -31.41 1.86 20.53
N PRO A 108 -32.17 2.47 19.59
CA PRO A 108 -33.28 1.78 18.94
C PRO A 108 -32.84 0.59 18.08
N ARG A 109 -31.55 0.51 17.76
CA ARG A 109 -31.01 -0.48 16.81
C ARG A 109 -30.29 -1.64 17.48
N PHE A 110 -29.51 -1.34 18.53
CA PHE A 110 -28.62 -2.30 19.17
C PHE A 110 -28.93 -2.51 20.66
N GLY A 111 -29.92 -1.78 21.21
CA GLY A 111 -30.33 -1.88 22.61
C GLY A 111 -29.42 -1.08 23.54
N CYS A 112 -29.39 -1.47 24.82
CA CYS A 112 -28.68 -0.74 25.87
C CYS A 112 -27.20 -1.13 26.03
N ASP A 113 -26.54 -1.50 24.92
CA ASP A 113 -25.14 -1.93 24.88
C ASP A 113 -24.40 -1.24 23.72
N LEU A 114 -23.07 -1.21 23.75
CA LEU A 114 -22.28 -0.74 22.62
C LEU A 114 -22.30 -1.78 21.49
N PRO A 115 -22.61 -1.35 20.25
CA PRO A 115 -22.63 -2.26 19.10
C PRO A 115 -21.25 -2.70 18.64
N PHE A 116 -20.19 -2.09 19.19
CA PHE A 116 -18.81 -2.34 18.82
C PHE A 116 -17.91 -2.50 20.04
N LEU A 117 -16.81 -3.20 19.83
CA LEU A 117 -15.66 -3.28 20.70
C LEU A 117 -14.46 -2.66 19.97
N PHE A 118 -13.85 -1.66 20.60
CA PHE A 118 -12.68 -0.97 20.06
C PHE A 118 -11.43 -1.51 20.78
N LYS A 119 -10.40 -1.87 20.01
CA LYS A 119 -9.13 -2.39 20.54
C LYS A 119 -7.91 -1.77 19.88
N VAL A 120 -6.80 -1.85 20.59
CA VAL A 120 -5.45 -1.78 20.02
C VAL A 120 -4.82 -3.16 20.15
N LEU A 121 -4.21 -3.68 19.08
CA LEU A 121 -3.52 -4.96 19.08
C LEU A 121 -2.03 -4.77 18.76
N SER A 122 -1.19 -5.45 19.53
CA SER A 122 0.25 -5.56 19.31
C SER A 122 0.61 -6.99 18.93
N VAL A 123 0.63 -7.29 17.63
CA VAL A 123 0.80 -8.64 17.09
C VAL A 123 2.28 -9.00 16.95
N GLY A 124 2.76 -9.93 17.77
CA GLY A 124 4.14 -10.44 17.75
C GLY A 124 4.28 -11.78 17.04
N THR A 125 3.29 -12.66 17.18
CA THR A 125 3.16 -13.96 16.51
C THR A 125 1.85 -13.99 15.73
N ALA A 126 1.80 -14.71 14.60
CA ALA A 126 0.59 -14.79 13.81
C ALA A 126 -0.59 -15.35 14.63
N LEU A 127 -1.77 -14.77 14.47
CA LEU A 127 -3.01 -15.25 15.04
C LEU A 127 -3.58 -16.40 14.20
N SER A 128 -4.56 -17.10 14.76
CA SER A 128 -5.25 -18.17 14.04
C SER A 128 -5.91 -17.65 12.77
N ILE A 129 -5.80 -18.39 11.67
CA ILE A 129 -6.68 -18.16 10.51
C ILE A 129 -8.10 -18.44 10.97
N GLN A 130 -8.97 -17.47 10.78
CA GLN A 130 -10.31 -17.48 11.32
C GLN A 130 -11.32 -16.88 10.35
N SER A 131 -12.58 -17.22 10.55
CA SER A 131 -13.73 -16.53 9.99
C SER A 131 -14.77 -16.34 11.08
N HIS A 132 -15.68 -15.39 10.84
CA HIS A 132 -16.77 -15.09 11.76
C HIS A 132 -18.10 -15.35 11.09
N PRO A 133 -19.03 -16.10 11.72
CA PRO A 133 -20.31 -16.37 11.10
C PRO A 133 -21.12 -15.09 10.89
N ASP A 134 -21.91 -15.05 9.81
CA ASP A 134 -22.98 -14.06 9.68
C ASP A 134 -24.03 -14.23 10.80
N LYS A 135 -24.95 -13.27 10.89
CA LYS A 135 -25.92 -13.22 12.00
C LYS A 135 -26.80 -14.47 12.08
N ALA A 136 -27.27 -14.96 10.93
CA ALA A 136 -28.16 -16.12 10.88
C ALA A 136 -27.42 -17.40 11.23
N LEU A 137 -26.17 -17.55 10.79
CA LEU A 137 -25.33 -18.68 11.14
C LEU A 137 -24.92 -18.63 12.62
N ALA A 138 -24.58 -17.46 13.16
CA ALA A 138 -24.23 -17.28 14.56
C ALA A 138 -25.38 -17.71 15.50
N GLU A 139 -26.62 -17.32 15.17
CA GLU A 139 -27.82 -17.74 15.91
C GLU A 139 -27.99 -19.26 15.95
N ARG A 140 -27.81 -19.93 14.80
CA ARG A 140 -27.88 -21.40 14.72
C ARG A 140 -26.74 -22.06 15.51
N LEU A 141 -25.51 -21.65 15.27
CA LEU A 141 -24.33 -22.23 15.91
C LEU A 141 -24.35 -22.06 17.43
N HIS A 142 -24.82 -20.92 17.93
CA HIS A 142 -25.01 -20.71 19.36
C HIS A 142 -26.11 -21.59 19.95
N ALA A 143 -27.22 -21.77 19.24
CA ALA A 143 -28.30 -22.65 19.68
C ALA A 143 -27.86 -24.12 19.72
N ASP A 144 -27.07 -24.55 18.73
CA ASP A 144 -26.65 -25.95 18.56
C ASP A 144 -25.43 -26.32 19.42
N LYS A 145 -24.46 -25.40 19.56
CA LYS A 145 -23.17 -25.62 20.24
C LYS A 145 -22.77 -24.41 21.11
N PRO A 146 -23.56 -24.03 22.14
CA PRO A 146 -23.34 -22.83 22.97
C PRO A 146 -22.01 -22.84 23.75
N GLU A 147 -21.45 -24.02 23.99
CA GLU A 147 -20.14 -24.19 24.62
C GLU A 147 -18.98 -23.81 23.71
N ILE A 148 -19.18 -23.80 22.38
CA ILE A 148 -18.19 -23.38 21.38
C ILE A 148 -18.47 -21.94 20.93
N TYR A 149 -19.71 -21.66 20.53
CA TYR A 149 -20.15 -20.36 20.03
C TYR A 149 -20.89 -19.61 21.15
N LYS A 150 -20.29 -18.53 21.64
CA LYS A 150 -20.64 -17.95 22.95
C LYS A 150 -21.85 -17.03 22.91
N ASP A 151 -22.21 -16.53 21.74
CA ASP A 151 -23.29 -15.60 21.55
C ASP A 151 -23.95 -15.80 20.18
N ALA A 152 -25.14 -15.23 20.00
CA ALA A 152 -25.90 -15.30 18.75
C ALA A 152 -25.58 -14.12 17.81
N ASN A 153 -24.41 -13.49 17.91
CA ASN A 153 -24.07 -12.30 17.13
C ASN A 153 -23.03 -12.58 16.05
N HIS A 154 -23.09 -11.81 14.97
CA HIS A 154 -22.02 -11.78 13.98
C HIS A 154 -20.85 -10.93 14.48
N LYS A 155 -19.74 -10.99 13.75
CA LYS A 155 -18.52 -10.28 14.13
C LYS A 155 -17.80 -9.70 12.91
N PRO A 156 -18.39 -8.73 12.20
CA PRO A 156 -17.64 -7.94 11.23
C PRO A 156 -16.57 -7.12 11.96
N GLU A 157 -15.38 -7.01 11.35
CA GLU A 157 -14.21 -6.37 11.94
C GLU A 157 -13.53 -5.41 10.94
N MET A 158 -12.70 -4.51 11.43
CA MET A 158 -11.84 -3.66 10.62
C MET A 158 -10.51 -3.45 11.34
N ALA A 159 -9.40 -3.63 10.62
CA ALA A 159 -8.06 -3.43 11.12
C ALA A 159 -7.42 -2.20 10.44
N LEU A 160 -7.09 -1.17 11.21
CA LEU A 160 -6.34 0.02 10.80
C LEU A 160 -4.88 -0.11 11.25
N ALA A 161 -3.95 -0.06 10.29
CA ALA A 161 -2.51 -0.14 10.54
C ALA A 161 -1.95 1.10 11.27
N LEU A 162 -1.30 0.88 12.42
CA LEU A 162 -0.55 1.90 13.16
C LEU A 162 0.94 1.90 12.78
N THR A 163 1.50 0.71 12.56
CA THR A 163 2.81 0.47 11.93
C THR A 163 2.60 -0.19 10.57
N GLU A 164 3.68 -0.57 9.88
CA GLU A 164 3.52 -1.60 8.85
C GLU A 164 2.89 -2.84 9.51
N PHE A 165 1.86 -3.40 8.85
CA PHE A 165 1.06 -4.49 9.38
C PHE A 165 0.83 -5.56 8.31
N GLU A 166 1.05 -6.81 8.69
CA GLU A 166 0.95 -7.97 7.81
C GLU A 166 -0.30 -8.78 8.15
N ALA A 167 -1.11 -9.13 7.15
CA ALA A 167 -2.34 -9.88 7.32
C ALA A 167 -2.60 -10.87 6.18
N LEU A 168 -3.34 -11.93 6.47
CA LEU A 168 -4.00 -12.77 5.48
C LEU A 168 -5.48 -12.36 5.43
N CYS A 169 -6.06 -12.20 4.24
CA CYS A 169 -7.48 -11.82 4.10
C CYS A 169 -8.06 -12.23 2.75
N SER A 170 -9.22 -12.89 2.78
CA SER A 170 -10.00 -13.34 1.60
C SER A 170 -9.21 -14.25 0.65
N PHE A 171 -9.91 -14.92 -0.26
CA PHE A 171 -9.24 -15.83 -1.18
C PHE A 171 -8.50 -15.07 -2.28
N VAL A 172 -7.33 -15.58 -2.65
CA VAL A 172 -6.55 -15.07 -3.79
C VAL A 172 -7.34 -15.20 -5.10
N PRO A 173 -7.05 -14.38 -6.13
CA PRO A 173 -7.58 -14.57 -7.46
C PRO A 173 -7.36 -15.99 -7.97
N HIS A 174 -8.29 -16.50 -8.78
CA HIS A 174 -8.24 -17.88 -9.30
C HIS A 174 -6.93 -18.20 -10.03
N SER A 175 -6.40 -17.23 -10.79
CA SER A 175 -5.12 -17.36 -11.48
C SER A 175 -3.95 -17.50 -10.49
N GLU A 176 -3.91 -16.69 -9.43
CA GLU A 176 -2.86 -16.76 -8.41
C GLU A 176 -2.92 -18.08 -7.61
N LEU A 177 -4.11 -18.62 -7.36
CA LEU A 177 -4.24 -19.94 -6.74
C LEU A 177 -3.66 -21.05 -7.62
N LEU A 178 -3.91 -21.00 -8.94
CA LEU A 178 -3.32 -21.96 -9.88
C LEU A 178 -1.80 -21.83 -9.94
N GLU A 179 -1.27 -20.61 -9.91
CA GLU A 179 0.18 -20.36 -9.84
C GLU A 179 0.78 -20.88 -8.52
N SER A 180 0.08 -20.70 -7.40
CA SER A 180 0.45 -21.23 -6.09
C SER A 180 0.53 -22.76 -6.09
N LEU A 181 -0.44 -23.44 -6.72
CA LEU A 181 -0.46 -24.90 -6.86
C LEU A 181 0.65 -25.41 -7.80
N GLU A 182 1.09 -24.61 -8.78
CA GLU A 182 2.23 -24.95 -9.63
C GLU A 182 3.57 -24.73 -8.91
N ALA A 183 3.69 -23.65 -8.13
CA ALA A 183 4.90 -23.31 -7.39
C ALA A 183 5.12 -24.16 -6.12
N CYS A 184 4.04 -24.70 -5.55
CA CYS A 184 4.08 -25.51 -4.34
C CYS A 184 3.52 -26.92 -4.56
N PRO A 185 4.37 -27.90 -4.93
CA PRO A 185 3.94 -29.29 -5.14
C PRO A 185 3.29 -29.91 -3.91
N GLU A 186 3.75 -29.56 -2.70
CA GLU A 186 3.20 -30.08 -1.46
C GLU A 186 1.76 -29.61 -1.23
N LEU A 187 1.47 -28.34 -1.55
CA LEU A 187 0.11 -27.79 -1.54
C LEU A 187 -0.78 -28.52 -2.55
N ALA A 188 -0.31 -28.70 -3.79
CA ALA A 188 -1.06 -29.41 -4.82
C ALA A 188 -1.33 -30.88 -4.46
N GLN A 189 -0.37 -31.55 -3.83
CA GLN A 189 -0.56 -32.91 -3.32
C GLN A 189 -1.58 -32.95 -2.19
N CYS A 190 -1.57 -31.96 -1.29
CA CYS A 190 -2.55 -31.85 -0.21
C CYS A 190 -3.97 -31.60 -0.74
N CYS A 191 -4.12 -30.78 -1.79
CA CYS A 191 -5.42 -30.53 -2.45
C CYS A 191 -5.98 -31.77 -3.16
N GLY A 192 -5.12 -32.70 -3.58
CA GLY A 192 -5.50 -33.86 -4.38
C GLY A 192 -5.67 -33.54 -5.88
N SER A 193 -5.31 -34.51 -6.74
CA SER A 193 -5.29 -34.33 -8.19
C SER A 193 -6.65 -33.94 -8.78
N GLN A 194 -7.73 -34.53 -8.27
CA GLN A 194 -9.09 -34.26 -8.73
C GLN A 194 -9.49 -32.80 -8.50
N CYS A 195 -9.18 -32.23 -7.33
CA CYS A 195 -9.46 -30.83 -7.02
C CYS A 195 -8.60 -29.87 -7.85
N VAL A 196 -7.32 -30.20 -8.04
CA VAL A 196 -6.41 -29.40 -8.88
C VAL A 196 -6.89 -29.40 -10.35
N GLU A 197 -7.36 -30.54 -10.86
CA GLU A 197 -7.95 -30.62 -12.20
C GLU A 197 -9.26 -29.82 -12.31
N ALA A 198 -10.12 -29.89 -11.29
CA ALA A 198 -11.36 -29.10 -11.24
C ALA A 198 -11.07 -27.58 -11.22
N LEU A 199 -10.08 -27.13 -10.44
CA LEU A 199 -9.63 -25.74 -10.43
C LEU A 199 -9.11 -25.30 -11.81
N ARG A 200 -8.32 -26.15 -12.48
CA ARG A 200 -7.83 -25.86 -13.84
C ARG A 200 -8.96 -25.80 -14.86
N ALA A 201 -9.91 -26.73 -14.80
CA ALA A 201 -11.08 -26.73 -15.68
C ALA A 201 -11.96 -25.48 -15.48
N ALA A 202 -12.07 -25.00 -14.24
CA ALA A 202 -12.83 -23.80 -13.90
C ALA A 202 -12.16 -22.49 -14.35
N ALA A 203 -10.90 -22.51 -14.81
CA ALA A 203 -10.18 -21.30 -15.25
C ALA A 203 -10.87 -20.59 -16.42
N ALA A 204 -11.55 -21.33 -17.30
CA ALA A 204 -12.29 -20.77 -18.43
C ALA A 204 -13.65 -20.14 -18.04
N ALA A 205 -14.18 -20.45 -16.85
CA ALA A 205 -15.43 -19.88 -16.39
C ALA A 205 -15.25 -18.41 -15.94
N PRO A 206 -16.30 -17.57 -15.93
CA PRO A 206 -16.22 -16.20 -15.42
C PRO A 206 -15.86 -16.13 -13.93
N ASP A 207 -15.28 -15.00 -13.50
CA ASP A 207 -15.04 -14.68 -12.10
C ASP A 207 -16.36 -14.73 -11.30
N GLY A 208 -16.32 -15.28 -10.08
CA GLY A 208 -17.52 -15.45 -9.24
C GLY A 208 -18.53 -16.50 -9.71
N SER A 209 -18.22 -17.29 -10.75
CA SER A 209 -19.12 -18.34 -11.23
C SER A 209 -19.27 -19.50 -10.23
N PRO A 210 -20.46 -20.14 -10.14
CA PRO A 210 -20.68 -21.29 -9.26
C PRO A 210 -19.66 -22.43 -9.45
N GLN A 211 -19.16 -22.60 -10.68
CA GLN A 211 -18.15 -23.61 -11.01
C GLN A 211 -16.81 -23.31 -10.35
N ARG A 212 -16.36 -22.05 -10.38
CA ARG A 212 -15.12 -21.64 -9.69
C ARG A 212 -15.26 -21.73 -8.18
N THR A 213 -16.37 -21.23 -7.64
CA THR A 213 -16.70 -21.32 -6.22
C THR A 213 -16.71 -22.78 -5.74
N ALA A 214 -17.33 -23.69 -6.50
CA ALA A 214 -17.36 -25.11 -6.15
C ALA A 214 -15.97 -25.75 -6.18
N ALA A 215 -15.15 -25.44 -7.19
CA ALA A 215 -13.78 -25.97 -7.30
C ALA A 215 -12.86 -25.45 -6.18
N LEU A 216 -12.93 -24.16 -5.87
CA LEU A 216 -12.21 -23.55 -4.74
C LEU A 216 -12.64 -24.16 -3.41
N ARG A 217 -13.94 -24.28 -3.18
CA ARG A 217 -14.49 -24.90 -1.98
C ARG A 217 -13.99 -26.32 -1.79
N ALA A 218 -14.03 -27.14 -2.84
CA ALA A 218 -13.55 -28.52 -2.80
C ALA A 218 -12.05 -28.58 -2.45
N ALA A 219 -11.22 -27.78 -3.13
CA ALA A 219 -9.78 -27.76 -2.88
C ALA A 219 -9.43 -27.28 -1.46
N PHE A 220 -10.07 -26.20 -0.99
CA PHE A 220 -9.86 -25.69 0.36
C PHE A 220 -10.34 -26.69 1.42
N HIS A 221 -11.47 -27.35 1.20
CA HIS A 221 -11.97 -28.40 2.07
C HIS A 221 -10.98 -29.57 2.18
N GLU A 222 -10.39 -30.05 1.08
CA GLU A 222 -9.38 -31.12 1.13
C GLU A 222 -8.18 -30.74 2.01
N VAL A 223 -7.69 -29.50 1.91
CA VAL A 223 -6.60 -29.03 2.76
C VAL A 223 -7.05 -28.96 4.23
N MET A 224 -8.25 -28.43 4.52
CA MET A 224 -8.75 -28.30 5.90
C MET A 224 -9.11 -29.62 6.56
N ALA A 225 -9.56 -30.59 5.77
CA ALA A 225 -9.86 -31.95 6.21
C ALA A 225 -8.61 -32.86 6.27
N CYS A 226 -7.46 -32.38 5.79
CA CYS A 226 -6.22 -33.16 5.78
C CYS A 226 -5.84 -33.57 7.22
N PRO A 227 -5.63 -34.88 7.48
CA PRO A 227 -5.17 -35.36 8.79
C PRO A 227 -3.89 -34.66 9.24
N ALA A 228 -3.78 -34.36 10.55
CA ALA A 228 -2.72 -33.51 11.08
C ALA A 228 -1.30 -34.06 10.82
N ASP A 229 -1.11 -35.38 10.91
CA ASP A 229 0.15 -36.07 10.60
C ASP A 229 0.56 -35.88 9.13
N ARG A 230 -0.43 -35.93 8.23
CA ARG A 230 -0.21 -35.76 6.80
C ARG A 230 0.04 -34.30 6.43
N ALA A 231 -0.74 -33.37 7.01
CA ALA A 231 -0.53 -31.94 6.84
C ALA A 231 0.88 -31.54 7.31
N ALA A 232 1.30 -32.02 8.49
CA ALA A 232 2.65 -31.79 9.00
C ALA A 232 3.72 -32.32 8.05
N ALA A 233 3.56 -33.52 7.49
CA ALA A 233 4.50 -34.07 6.51
C ALA A 233 4.55 -33.26 5.20
N TYR A 234 3.45 -32.62 4.76
CA TYR A 234 3.48 -31.72 3.60
C TYR A 234 4.21 -30.41 3.93
N VAL A 235 3.93 -29.82 5.10
CA VAL A 235 4.56 -28.57 5.54
C VAL A 235 6.06 -28.76 5.76
N GLU A 236 6.47 -29.85 6.42
CA GLU A 236 7.88 -30.18 6.64
C GLU A 236 8.64 -30.28 5.31
N ARG A 237 8.14 -31.06 4.35
CA ARG A 237 8.76 -31.18 3.02
C ARG A 237 8.82 -29.84 2.28
N MET A 238 7.74 -29.06 2.35
CA MET A 238 7.70 -27.72 1.75
C MET A 238 8.81 -26.85 2.36
N CYS A 239 8.92 -26.79 3.69
CA CYS A 239 9.93 -25.98 4.35
C CYS A 239 11.36 -26.49 4.15
N GLU A 240 11.58 -27.80 4.06
CA GLU A 240 12.87 -28.39 3.68
C GLU A 240 13.28 -27.97 2.27
N ARG A 241 12.36 -28.06 1.30
CA ARG A 241 12.58 -27.59 -0.07
C ARG A 241 12.93 -26.10 -0.10
N LEU A 242 12.13 -25.26 0.55
CA LEU A 242 12.38 -23.82 0.58
C LEU A 242 13.71 -23.45 1.25
N LYS A 243 14.12 -24.18 2.30
CA LYS A 243 15.44 -24.00 2.94
C LYS A 243 16.57 -24.45 2.02
N ALA A 244 16.40 -25.54 1.28
CA ALA A 244 17.38 -26.01 0.30
C ALA A 244 17.53 -24.99 -0.85
N ASP A 245 16.41 -24.53 -1.42
CA ASP A 245 16.38 -23.50 -2.45
C ASP A 245 17.11 -22.23 -1.97
N ALA A 246 16.83 -21.76 -0.75
CA ALA A 246 17.53 -20.61 -0.16
C ALA A 246 19.03 -20.86 0.05
N ALA A 247 19.42 -22.06 0.47
CA ALA A 247 20.83 -22.43 0.65
C ALA A 247 21.60 -22.51 -0.68
N GLU A 248 20.90 -22.81 -1.78
CA GLU A 248 21.42 -22.77 -3.14
C GLU A 248 21.42 -21.34 -3.74
N GLY A 249 20.97 -20.35 -2.98
CA GLY A 249 20.93 -18.94 -3.39
C GLY A 249 19.69 -18.55 -4.19
N CYS A 250 18.66 -19.40 -4.24
CA CYS A 250 17.37 -19.04 -4.83
C CYS A 250 16.67 -17.98 -3.96
N GLN A 251 16.13 -16.96 -4.61
CA GLN A 251 15.33 -15.94 -3.93
C GLN A 251 13.92 -16.47 -3.67
N LEU A 252 13.55 -16.55 -2.39
CA LEU A 252 12.20 -16.94 -1.97
C LEU A 252 11.23 -15.76 -2.11
N SER A 253 10.02 -16.04 -2.58
CA SER A 253 8.91 -15.08 -2.64
C SER A 253 8.43 -14.69 -1.23
N PRO A 254 7.71 -13.56 -1.09
CA PRO A 254 7.13 -13.16 0.20
C PRO A 254 6.25 -14.24 0.86
N ARG A 255 5.54 -15.04 0.05
CA ARG A 255 4.65 -16.12 0.52
C ARG A 255 5.43 -17.35 1.00
N GLU A 256 6.55 -17.66 0.36
CA GLU A 256 7.47 -18.72 0.80
C GLU A 256 8.20 -18.35 2.09
N LEU A 257 8.66 -17.10 2.20
CA LEU A 257 9.22 -16.55 3.44
C LEU A 257 8.18 -16.56 4.57
N LEU A 258 6.92 -16.20 4.26
CA LEU A 258 5.83 -16.32 5.21
C LEU A 258 5.63 -17.77 5.65
N SER A 259 5.69 -18.74 4.74
CA SER A 259 5.54 -20.16 5.07
C SER A 259 6.61 -20.64 6.05
N LEU A 260 7.87 -20.26 5.84
CA LEU A 260 8.97 -20.54 6.78
C LEU A 260 8.75 -19.89 8.15
N ARG A 261 8.25 -18.64 8.18
CA ARG A 261 7.95 -17.93 9.43
C ARG A 261 6.77 -18.56 10.18
N LEU A 262 5.71 -18.94 9.47
CA LEU A 262 4.55 -19.59 10.07
C LEU A 262 4.90 -20.97 10.59
N GLU A 263 5.73 -21.75 9.89
CA GLU A 263 6.23 -23.04 10.37
C GLU A 263 7.03 -22.89 11.67
N LEU A 264 7.88 -21.85 11.77
CA LEU A 264 8.62 -21.58 13.00
C LEU A 264 7.69 -21.30 14.19
N GLN A 265 6.55 -20.65 13.95
CA GLN A 265 5.55 -20.29 14.98
C GLN A 265 4.58 -21.43 15.29
N TYR A 266 4.22 -22.22 14.27
CA TYR A 266 3.22 -23.29 14.31
C TYR A 266 3.71 -24.53 13.54
N PRO A 267 4.66 -25.31 14.10
CA PRO A 267 5.27 -26.43 13.40
C PRO A 267 4.27 -27.47 12.91
N GLY A 268 4.29 -27.77 11.62
CA GLY A 268 3.44 -28.76 10.96
C GLY A 268 1.95 -28.37 10.86
N ASP A 269 1.57 -27.13 11.16
CA ASP A 269 0.16 -26.73 11.17
C ASP A 269 -0.40 -26.55 9.75
N VAL A 270 -1.62 -27.07 9.52
CA VAL A 270 -2.32 -26.97 8.24
C VAL A 270 -2.56 -25.52 7.79
N GLY A 271 -2.56 -24.57 8.72
CA GLY A 271 -2.66 -23.14 8.46
C GLY A 271 -1.52 -22.59 7.61
N VAL A 272 -0.34 -23.23 7.63
CA VAL A 272 0.77 -22.88 6.73
C VAL A 272 0.37 -23.14 5.27
N LEU A 273 -0.33 -24.25 5.00
CA LEU A 273 -0.87 -24.55 3.67
C LEU A 273 -2.09 -23.68 3.33
N ALA A 274 -2.98 -23.46 4.31
CA ALA A 274 -4.16 -22.62 4.15
C ALA A 274 -3.81 -21.19 3.77
N ALA A 275 -2.69 -20.65 4.28
CA ALA A 275 -2.22 -19.31 3.97
C ALA A 275 -1.99 -19.08 2.46
N TRP A 276 -1.70 -20.13 1.69
CA TRP A 276 -1.54 -20.03 0.22
C TRP A 276 -2.84 -19.78 -0.53
N PHE A 277 -3.99 -20.06 0.09
CA PHE A 277 -5.29 -19.73 -0.47
C PHE A 277 -5.69 -18.27 -0.26
N LEU A 278 -5.00 -17.55 0.64
CA LEU A 278 -5.42 -16.23 1.10
C LEU A 278 -4.51 -15.11 0.59
N ASN A 279 -5.05 -13.92 0.35
CA ASN A 279 -4.21 -12.77 -0.01
C ASN A 279 -3.29 -12.43 1.15
N TYR A 280 -2.00 -12.27 0.87
CA TYR A 280 -1.01 -11.82 1.85
C TYR A 280 -0.77 -10.32 1.72
N LEU A 281 -1.35 -9.56 2.64
CA LEU A 281 -1.37 -8.11 2.62
C LEU A 281 -0.28 -7.52 3.51
N ARG A 282 0.30 -6.41 3.05
CA ARG A 282 1.15 -5.52 3.85
C ARG A 282 0.55 -4.11 3.85
N LEU A 283 -0.10 -3.75 4.95
CA LEU A 283 -0.75 -2.46 5.14
C LEU A 283 0.27 -1.46 5.66
N GLN A 284 0.33 -0.29 5.03
CA GLN A 284 1.10 0.85 5.49
C GLN A 284 0.35 1.62 6.59
N PRO A 285 1.05 2.34 7.50
CA PRO A 285 0.40 3.14 8.54
C PRO A 285 -0.71 4.05 8.00
N GLY A 286 -1.93 3.85 8.49
CA GLY A 286 -3.12 4.59 8.04
C GLY A 286 -3.96 3.94 6.96
N GLN A 287 -3.54 2.82 6.40
CA GLN A 287 -4.42 1.95 5.62
C GLN A 287 -5.21 1.04 6.55
N ALA A 288 -6.44 0.72 6.17
CA ALA A 288 -7.28 -0.25 6.87
C ALA A 288 -7.86 -1.28 5.92
N VAL A 289 -8.21 -2.45 6.45
CA VAL A 289 -8.94 -3.50 5.75
C VAL A 289 -10.20 -3.86 6.53
N ALA A 290 -11.31 -4.00 5.81
CA ALA A 290 -12.57 -4.46 6.36
C ALA A 290 -12.66 -5.99 6.25
N LEU A 291 -13.13 -6.64 7.31
CA LEU A 291 -13.25 -8.08 7.44
C LEU A 291 -14.73 -8.43 7.64
N PRO A 292 -15.48 -8.67 6.56
CA PRO A 292 -16.89 -9.01 6.68
C PRO A 292 -17.07 -10.44 7.25
N ALA A 293 -18.30 -10.75 7.61
CA ALA A 293 -18.66 -12.10 8.03
C ALA A 293 -18.36 -13.12 6.92
N ASN A 294 -18.07 -14.34 7.32
CA ASN A 294 -17.80 -15.50 6.46
C ASN A 294 -16.54 -15.36 5.59
N GLU A 295 -15.65 -14.39 5.85
CA GLU A 295 -14.36 -14.27 5.18
C GLU A 295 -13.21 -14.84 6.02
N PRO A 296 -12.31 -15.64 5.44
CA PRO A 296 -11.13 -16.14 6.15
C PRO A 296 -10.05 -15.06 6.21
N HIS A 297 -9.48 -14.85 7.39
CA HIS A 297 -8.41 -13.89 7.62
C HIS A 297 -7.53 -14.27 8.81
N ALA A 298 -6.34 -13.67 8.91
CA ALA A 298 -5.43 -13.82 10.05
C ALA A 298 -4.50 -12.60 10.15
N TYR A 299 -4.26 -12.12 11.36
CA TYR A 299 -3.24 -11.10 11.60
C TYR A 299 -1.88 -11.75 11.81
N ILE A 300 -0.85 -11.26 11.13
CA ILE A 300 0.46 -11.91 11.10
C ILE A 300 1.48 -11.19 11.99
N SER A 301 1.60 -9.87 11.85
CA SER A 301 2.57 -9.06 12.60
C SER A 301 2.29 -7.57 12.48
N GLY A 302 2.58 -6.81 13.54
CA GLY A 302 2.51 -5.34 13.56
C GLY A 302 1.54 -4.79 14.60
N GLU A 303 1.33 -3.48 14.58
CA GLU A 303 0.44 -2.76 15.48
C GLU A 303 -0.79 -2.27 14.72
N ILE A 304 -1.98 -2.54 15.26
CA ILE A 304 -3.25 -2.09 14.66
C ILE A 304 -4.20 -1.52 15.70
N VAL A 305 -5.14 -0.74 15.18
CA VAL A 305 -6.43 -0.54 15.79
C VAL A 305 -7.43 -1.49 15.15
N GLU A 306 -8.13 -2.24 15.98
CA GLU A 306 -9.24 -3.09 15.57
C GLU A 306 -10.55 -2.51 16.08
N VAL A 307 -11.55 -2.45 15.23
CA VAL A 307 -12.94 -2.24 15.66
C VAL A 307 -13.76 -3.39 15.12
N MET A 308 -14.58 -3.99 15.98
CA MET A 308 -15.38 -5.16 15.64
C MET A 308 -16.75 -5.09 16.30
N ALA A 309 -17.75 -5.79 15.76
CA ALA A 309 -19.00 -5.97 16.49
C ALA A 309 -18.76 -6.77 17.78
N THR A 310 -19.57 -6.53 18.81
CA THR A 310 -19.44 -7.23 20.10
C THR A 310 -19.86 -8.70 19.98
N SER A 311 -18.89 -9.60 19.80
CA SER A 311 -19.06 -11.06 19.72
C SER A 311 -17.76 -11.82 20.01
N ASP A 312 -17.87 -13.04 20.52
CA ASP A 312 -16.79 -13.98 20.76
C ASP A 312 -16.77 -15.14 19.74
N ASN A 313 -17.64 -15.12 18.73
CA ASN A 313 -17.74 -16.19 17.74
C ASN A 313 -16.54 -16.22 16.80
N VAL A 314 -15.81 -17.33 16.78
CA VAL A 314 -14.62 -17.54 15.93
C VAL A 314 -14.63 -18.97 15.40
N ILE A 315 -14.65 -19.13 14.08
CA ILE A 315 -14.45 -20.42 13.40
C ILE A 315 -13.01 -20.47 12.89
N ARG A 316 -12.19 -21.40 13.39
CA ARG A 316 -10.75 -21.46 13.08
C ARG A 316 -10.42 -22.44 11.96
N ALA A 317 -9.49 -22.04 11.11
CA ALA A 317 -8.98 -22.81 9.97
C ALA A 317 -7.56 -23.35 10.18
N GLY A 318 -6.73 -22.67 10.98
CA GLY A 318 -5.34 -23.07 11.19
C GLY A 318 -4.56 -22.05 12.02
N LEU A 319 -3.25 -22.26 12.15
CA LEU A 319 -2.34 -21.49 12.99
C LEU A 319 -2.84 -21.45 14.44
N THR A 320 -3.26 -22.61 14.95
CA THR A 320 -3.89 -22.68 16.27
C THR A 320 -3.80 -24.08 16.88
N PRO A 321 -3.53 -24.18 18.20
CA PRO A 321 -3.67 -25.44 18.92
C PRO A 321 -5.13 -25.74 19.31
N LYS A 322 -6.06 -24.81 19.08
CA LYS A 322 -7.47 -24.94 19.45
C LYS A 322 -8.24 -25.79 18.43
N MET A 323 -9.40 -26.29 18.85
CA MET A 323 -10.30 -27.06 18.00
C MET A 323 -10.66 -26.28 16.71
N ARG A 324 -10.69 -27.00 15.59
CA ARG A 324 -11.12 -26.51 14.27
C ARG A 324 -12.42 -27.21 13.87
N ASP A 325 -13.51 -26.45 13.76
CA ASP A 325 -14.79 -26.95 13.23
C ASP A 325 -14.76 -26.81 11.70
N VAL A 326 -14.12 -27.79 11.04
CA VAL A 326 -13.87 -27.76 9.58
C VAL A 326 -15.17 -27.73 8.78
N GLU A 327 -16.21 -28.43 9.26
CA GLU A 327 -17.52 -28.46 8.60
C GLU A 327 -18.19 -27.08 8.68
N ALA A 328 -18.25 -26.48 9.88
CA ALA A 328 -18.80 -25.13 10.03
C ALA A 328 -17.99 -24.11 9.22
N LEU A 329 -16.66 -24.23 9.20
CA LEU A 329 -15.77 -23.38 8.40
C LEU A 329 -16.09 -23.47 6.92
N CYS A 330 -15.89 -24.63 6.29
CA CYS A 330 -15.98 -24.75 4.84
C CYS A 330 -17.41 -24.55 4.32
N SER A 331 -18.44 -24.75 5.16
CA SER A 331 -19.82 -24.46 4.78
C SER A 331 -20.20 -22.99 4.91
N SER A 332 -19.54 -22.23 5.79
CA SER A 332 -19.88 -20.82 6.03
C SER A 332 -19.20 -19.86 5.08
N LEU A 333 -18.00 -20.17 4.60
CA LEU A 333 -17.20 -19.22 3.80
C LEU A 333 -17.91 -18.79 2.51
N THR A 334 -17.76 -17.52 2.14
CA THR A 334 -18.27 -16.92 0.89
C THR A 334 -17.60 -17.51 -0.35
N TYR A 335 -16.29 -17.80 -0.24
CA TYR A 335 -15.40 -18.16 -1.35
C TYR A 335 -15.27 -17.07 -2.42
N ASP A 336 -15.49 -15.82 -2.04
CA ASP A 336 -15.21 -14.68 -2.89
C ASP A 336 -13.70 -14.55 -3.11
N GLN A 337 -13.31 -14.41 -4.39
CA GLN A 337 -11.91 -14.32 -4.81
C GLN A 337 -11.60 -12.90 -5.30
N GLY A 338 -10.44 -12.39 -4.92
CA GLY A 338 -9.97 -11.08 -5.34
C GLY A 338 -9.16 -10.39 -4.25
N LEU A 339 -8.54 -9.27 -4.63
CA LEU A 339 -7.85 -8.42 -3.67
C LEU A 339 -8.90 -7.64 -2.85
N PRO A 340 -8.84 -7.67 -1.51
CA PRO A 340 -9.74 -6.89 -0.68
C PRO A 340 -9.48 -5.40 -0.85
N GLU A 341 -10.55 -4.59 -0.80
CA GLU A 341 -10.44 -3.14 -0.87
C GLU A 341 -9.77 -2.59 0.40
N LEU A 342 -8.75 -1.75 0.20
CA LEU A 342 -8.07 -1.05 1.29
C LEU A 342 -8.66 0.33 1.50
N LEU A 343 -9.09 0.62 2.74
CA LEU A 343 -9.61 1.92 3.14
C LEU A 343 -8.45 2.84 3.52
N THR A 344 -8.40 4.06 2.95
CA THR A 344 -7.36 5.06 3.24
C THR A 344 -7.85 6.24 4.09
N GLY A 345 -9.11 6.20 4.52
CA GLY A 345 -9.78 7.24 5.31
C GLY A 345 -10.21 8.42 4.42
N GLY A 346 -11.51 8.55 4.18
CA GLY A 346 -12.07 9.68 3.45
C GLY A 346 -11.90 10.98 4.25
N LYS A 347 -11.59 12.09 3.57
CA LYS A 347 -11.55 13.40 4.24
C LYS A 347 -12.96 13.81 4.67
N ALA A 348 -13.15 14.11 5.95
CA ALA A 348 -14.41 14.69 6.40
C ALA A 348 -14.53 16.15 5.94
N ALA A 349 -15.70 16.56 5.47
CA ALA A 349 -15.97 17.96 5.15
C ALA A 349 -15.84 18.88 6.38
N ALA A 350 -16.05 18.32 7.57
CA ALA A 350 -16.04 19.06 8.83
C ALA A 350 -14.63 19.49 9.29
N SER A 351 -13.57 18.74 8.95
CA SER A 351 -12.21 19.08 9.34
C SER A 351 -11.16 18.46 8.41
N PRO A 352 -10.14 19.22 7.96
CA PRO A 352 -9.03 18.68 7.17
C PRO A 352 -8.11 17.74 7.97
N HIS A 353 -8.25 17.71 9.30
CA HIS A 353 -7.46 16.89 10.21
C HIS A 353 -8.17 15.58 10.60
N LEU A 354 -9.39 15.37 10.11
CA LEU A 354 -10.22 14.20 10.41
C LEU A 354 -10.35 13.29 9.18
N ALA A 355 -9.79 12.09 9.29
CA ALA A 355 -9.99 11.02 8.32
C ALA A 355 -11.04 10.02 8.85
N VAL A 356 -12.02 9.65 8.01
CA VAL A 356 -13.10 8.75 8.40
C VAL A 356 -13.07 7.46 7.58
N TYR A 357 -13.05 6.34 8.29
CA TYR A 357 -13.03 4.98 7.75
C TYR A 357 -14.41 4.37 7.94
N ARG A 358 -15.11 4.12 6.82
CA ARG A 358 -16.47 3.58 6.80
C ARG A 358 -16.46 2.18 6.19
N PRO A 359 -16.40 1.12 7.00
CA PRO A 359 -16.55 -0.23 6.46
C PRO A 359 -18.02 -0.46 6.02
N PRO A 360 -18.30 -1.49 5.22
CA PRO A 360 -19.65 -1.78 4.70
C PRO A 360 -20.59 -2.41 5.75
N PHE A 361 -20.39 -2.12 7.04
CA PHE A 361 -21.20 -2.60 8.16
C PHE A 361 -21.76 -1.41 8.95
N ARG A 362 -22.69 -1.65 9.87
CA ARG A 362 -23.48 -0.57 10.50
C ARG A 362 -23.20 -0.40 12.00
N GLU A 363 -22.41 -1.31 12.55
CA GLU A 363 -22.05 -1.38 13.96
C GLU A 363 -21.12 -0.23 14.33
N PHE A 364 -20.22 0.17 13.43
CA PHE A 364 -19.25 1.21 13.70
C PHE A 364 -18.72 1.94 12.45
N GLU A 365 -18.15 3.13 12.68
CA GLU A 365 -17.14 3.76 11.83
C GLU A 365 -15.95 4.23 12.69
N LEU A 366 -14.78 4.42 12.08
CA LEU A 366 -13.58 4.87 12.80
C LEU A 366 -13.12 6.22 12.28
N TRP A 367 -12.86 7.13 13.20
CA TRP A 367 -12.33 8.45 12.93
C TRP A 367 -10.89 8.53 13.42
N ARG A 368 -10.00 9.03 12.57
CA ARG A 368 -8.62 9.35 12.91
C ARG A 368 -8.40 10.85 12.82
N TYR A 369 -8.22 11.46 13.98
CA TYR A 369 -8.03 12.89 14.12
C TYR A 369 -6.54 13.21 14.38
N THR A 370 -5.90 13.96 13.48
CA THR A 370 -4.45 14.24 13.50
C THR A 370 -4.14 15.74 13.36
N PRO A 371 -4.45 16.56 14.38
CA PRO A 371 -4.20 18.00 14.33
C PRO A 371 -2.74 18.37 14.60
N PRO A 372 -2.23 19.45 13.95
CA PRO A 372 -1.02 20.13 14.38
C PRO A 372 -1.13 20.70 15.81
N ALA A 373 0.02 20.93 16.45
CA ALA A 373 0.08 21.62 17.74
C ALA A 373 -0.62 22.99 17.71
N GLY A 374 -1.42 23.28 18.73
CA GLY A 374 -2.13 24.56 18.88
C GLY A 374 -3.41 24.69 18.08
N THR A 375 -3.75 23.72 17.22
CA THR A 375 -5.03 23.69 16.52
C THR A 375 -6.19 23.68 17.51
N ALA A 376 -7.18 24.54 17.25
CA ALA A 376 -8.46 24.55 17.95
C ALA A 376 -9.58 24.41 16.92
N GLU A 377 -10.42 23.40 17.08
CA GLU A 377 -11.53 23.12 16.16
C GLU A 377 -12.70 22.46 16.88
N GLU A 378 -13.87 22.50 16.26
CA GLU A 378 -15.04 21.79 16.73
C GLU A 378 -15.29 20.58 15.83
N LEU A 379 -15.39 19.39 16.43
CA LEU A 379 -15.84 18.21 15.72
C LEU A 379 -17.37 18.12 15.76
N PRO A 380 -18.00 17.62 14.68
CA PRO A 380 -19.44 17.48 14.63
C PRO A 380 -19.94 16.56 15.76
N ALA A 381 -21.13 16.86 16.27
CA ALA A 381 -21.80 15.96 17.19
C ALA A 381 -22.10 14.64 16.47
N ALA A 382 -21.64 13.55 17.07
CA ALA A 382 -21.91 12.18 16.67
C ALA A 382 -23.38 11.82 16.97
N ASP A 383 -24.05 11.12 16.05
CA ASP A 383 -25.42 10.63 16.28
C ASP A 383 -25.41 9.42 17.24
N GLY A 384 -24.29 8.69 17.28
CA GLY A 384 -24.02 7.61 18.22
C GLY A 384 -22.99 7.97 19.30
N PRO A 385 -22.71 7.06 20.26
CA PRO A 385 -21.66 7.27 21.25
C PRO A 385 -20.27 7.17 20.61
N LEU A 386 -19.30 7.91 21.15
CA LEU A 386 -17.89 7.79 20.74
C LEU A 386 -17.07 7.08 21.82
N MET A 387 -16.14 6.23 21.36
CA MET A 387 -15.03 5.72 22.17
C MET A 387 -13.72 6.36 21.69
N VAL A 388 -13.13 7.19 22.52
CA VAL A 388 -11.97 8.04 22.18
C VAL A 388 -10.71 7.51 22.85
N LEU A 389 -9.68 7.21 22.05
CA LEU A 389 -8.33 6.89 22.50
C LEU A 389 -7.37 8.02 22.09
N VAL A 390 -6.61 8.53 23.05
CA VAL A 390 -5.47 9.41 22.74
C VAL A 390 -4.23 8.57 22.44
N GLN A 391 -3.97 8.39 21.15
CA GLN A 391 -2.87 7.57 20.68
C GLN A 391 -1.54 8.33 20.82
N GLN A 392 -1.46 9.61 20.47
CA GLN A 392 -0.24 10.42 20.60
C GLN A 392 -0.56 11.86 21.04
N GLY A 393 0.35 12.47 21.80
CA GLY A 393 0.24 13.87 22.21
C GLY A 393 -0.76 14.08 23.34
N GLY A 394 -1.51 15.19 23.28
CA GLY A 394 -2.46 15.58 24.31
C GLY A 394 -3.49 16.56 23.80
N LEU A 395 -4.72 16.44 24.31
CA LEU A 395 -5.89 17.15 23.80
C LEU A 395 -6.68 17.74 24.94
N ARG A 396 -6.98 19.04 24.89
CA ARG A 396 -8.02 19.60 25.73
C ARG A 396 -9.36 19.45 25.01
N VAL A 397 -10.29 18.75 25.64
CA VAL A 397 -11.65 18.51 25.14
C VAL A 397 -12.62 19.30 26.00
N ARG A 398 -13.47 20.11 25.37
CA ARG A 398 -14.60 20.77 26.01
C ARG A 398 -15.90 20.29 25.38
N SER A 399 -16.90 20.04 26.23
CA SER A 399 -18.25 19.68 25.80
C SER A 399 -19.25 20.21 26.82
N GLY A 400 -20.11 21.14 26.39
CA GLY A 400 -20.97 21.91 27.31
C GLY A 400 -20.16 22.61 28.41
N SER A 401 -20.51 22.37 29.67
CA SER A 401 -19.79 22.94 30.82
C SER A 401 -18.55 22.13 31.25
N GLN A 402 -18.27 20.99 30.60
CA GLN A 402 -17.13 20.15 30.96
C GLN A 402 -15.89 20.52 30.16
N SER A 403 -14.74 20.46 30.83
CA SER A 403 -13.41 20.58 30.24
C SER A 403 -12.51 19.49 30.82
N ARG A 404 -11.78 18.80 29.96
CA ARG A 404 -10.87 17.71 30.30
C ARG A 404 -9.58 17.86 29.50
N ASN A 405 -8.43 17.62 30.15
CA ASN A 405 -7.16 17.45 29.44
C ASN A 405 -6.91 15.95 29.33
N LEU A 406 -6.85 15.47 28.11
CA LEU A 406 -6.56 14.08 27.77
C LEU A 406 -5.08 13.97 27.39
N GLN A 407 -4.46 12.87 27.80
CA GLN A 407 -3.05 12.56 27.53
C GLN A 407 -2.93 11.20 26.84
N ARG A 408 -1.78 10.89 26.24
CA ARG A 408 -1.51 9.57 25.63
C ARG A 408 -1.92 8.44 26.56
N GLY A 409 -2.64 7.45 26.02
CA GLY A 409 -3.15 6.30 26.75
C GLY A 409 -4.51 6.53 27.43
N ASP A 410 -5.00 7.77 27.53
CA ASP A 410 -6.34 8.02 28.03
C ASP A 410 -7.41 7.49 27.07
N VAL A 411 -8.43 6.86 27.66
CA VAL A 411 -9.63 6.41 26.97
C VAL A 411 -10.86 7.06 27.57
N TYR A 412 -11.75 7.57 26.72
CA TYR A 412 -12.98 8.21 27.11
C TYR A 412 -14.18 7.68 26.33
N PHE A 413 -15.29 7.46 27.04
CA PHE A 413 -16.61 7.37 26.44
C PHE A 413 -17.19 8.79 26.32
N VAL A 414 -17.78 9.10 25.16
CA VAL A 414 -18.50 10.34 24.88
C VAL A 414 -19.94 9.98 24.52
N ALA A 415 -20.90 10.57 25.23
CA ALA A 415 -22.32 10.38 24.95
C ALA A 415 -22.72 10.89 23.56
N ALA A 416 -23.68 10.22 22.93
CA ALA A 416 -24.25 10.65 21.66
C ALA A 416 -24.81 12.08 21.73
N GLY A 417 -24.67 12.84 20.63
CA GLY A 417 -25.11 14.22 20.52
C GLY A 417 -24.22 15.24 21.24
N ALA A 418 -23.10 14.83 21.84
CA ALA A 418 -22.16 15.74 22.46
C ALA A 418 -21.23 16.38 21.41
N ALA A 419 -21.33 17.70 21.22
CA ALA A 419 -20.35 18.46 20.45
C ALA A 419 -19.01 18.52 21.19
N LEU A 420 -17.91 18.42 20.46
CA LEU A 420 -16.55 18.39 21.01
C LEU A 420 -15.74 19.58 20.48
N GLU A 421 -15.48 20.55 21.36
CA GLU A 421 -14.48 21.59 21.13
C GLU A 421 -13.11 21.05 21.53
N LEU A 422 -12.21 20.96 20.57
CA LEU A 422 -10.89 20.34 20.71
C LEU A 422 -9.79 21.40 20.64
N GLN A 423 -8.79 21.29 21.50
CA GLN A 423 -7.57 22.08 21.45
C GLN A 423 -6.33 21.19 21.64
N ALA A 424 -5.52 21.06 20.59
CA ALA A 424 -4.32 20.25 20.58
C ALA A 424 -3.18 20.93 21.35
N ALA A 425 -2.59 20.25 22.33
CA ALA A 425 -1.49 20.78 23.14
C ALA A 425 -0.11 20.62 22.45
N ALA A 426 0.01 19.62 21.58
CA ALA A 426 1.18 19.31 20.75
C ALA A 426 0.69 18.63 19.46
N ASP A 427 1.60 18.26 18.55
CA ASP A 427 1.23 17.40 17.42
C ASP A 427 0.63 16.11 17.97
N SER A 428 -0.66 15.89 17.69
CA SER A 428 -1.43 14.87 18.37
C SER A 428 -2.11 13.96 17.37
N ARG A 429 -2.36 12.72 17.80
CA ARG A 429 -3.11 11.73 17.04
C ARG A 429 -4.10 11.04 17.96
N HIS A 430 -5.35 11.04 17.55
CA HIS A 430 -6.45 10.49 18.32
C HIS A 430 -7.30 9.60 17.41
N LEU A 431 -7.87 8.57 18.01
CA LEU A 431 -8.75 7.62 17.34
C LEU A 431 -10.09 7.64 18.07
N LEU A 432 -11.17 7.81 17.31
CA LEU A 432 -12.52 7.86 17.84
C LEU A 432 -13.34 6.80 17.08
N GLY A 433 -13.85 5.79 17.78
CA GLY A 433 -14.82 4.86 17.23
C GLY A 433 -16.24 5.37 17.49
N GLU A 434 -17.09 5.44 16.47
CA GLU A 434 -18.52 5.78 16.59
C GLU A 434 -19.38 4.61 16.12
N GLN A 435 -20.66 4.57 16.50
CA GLN A 435 -21.66 3.77 15.80
C GLN A 435 -21.87 4.25 14.34
N GLY A 436 -21.88 3.32 13.38
CA GLY A 436 -21.97 3.65 11.95
C GLY A 436 -23.38 4.07 11.50
N ALA A 437 -23.59 5.36 11.23
CA ALA A 437 -24.83 5.85 10.64
C ALA A 437 -24.82 5.66 9.11
N SER A 438 -25.74 4.86 8.56
CA SER A 438 -26.07 4.94 7.13
C SER A 438 -27.56 5.21 6.91
N GLY A 439 -27.86 6.44 6.51
CA GLY A 439 -28.98 6.74 5.64
C GLY A 439 -28.52 6.56 4.19
N ALA A 440 -28.40 5.32 3.73
CA ALA A 440 -28.38 5.04 2.31
C ALA A 440 -29.83 4.86 1.86
N ALA A 441 -30.33 5.78 1.02
CA ALA A 441 -31.60 5.62 0.34
C ALA A 441 -31.60 4.30 -0.47
N PRO A 442 -32.75 3.62 -0.62
CA PRO A 442 -32.82 2.43 -1.44
C PRO A 442 -32.43 2.78 -2.88
N VAL A 443 -31.44 2.06 -3.42
CA VAL A 443 -31.02 2.16 -4.81
C VAL A 443 -32.21 1.78 -5.67
N GLY A 444 -32.84 2.77 -6.31
CA GLY A 444 -33.83 2.55 -7.34
C GLY A 444 -33.18 1.87 -8.53
N GLU A 445 -33.88 0.86 -9.06
CA GLU A 445 -33.56 0.16 -10.30
C GLU A 445 -33.22 1.14 -11.42
N LEU A 446 -31.97 1.12 -11.85
CA LEU A 446 -31.56 1.62 -13.16
C LEU A 446 -30.96 0.43 -13.90
N GLU A 447 -31.75 -0.15 -14.81
CA GLU A 447 -31.27 -1.11 -15.80
C GLU A 447 -30.13 -0.48 -16.60
N LEU A 448 -28.92 -1.04 -16.47
CA LEU A 448 -27.81 -0.78 -17.38
C LEU A 448 -27.45 -2.09 -18.07
N GLN A 449 -27.70 -2.13 -19.38
CA GLN A 449 -27.22 -3.16 -20.29
C GLN A 449 -25.68 -3.14 -20.41
N PRO A 450 -25.06 -4.30 -20.71
CA PRO A 450 -23.63 -4.48 -20.55
C PRO A 450 -22.84 -3.80 -21.67
N LEU A 451 -22.01 -2.83 -21.31
CA LEU A 451 -20.94 -2.35 -22.17
C LEU A 451 -19.70 -3.21 -21.96
N SER A 452 -19.47 -4.12 -22.91
CA SER A 452 -18.22 -4.82 -23.11
C SER A 452 -17.08 -3.83 -23.40
N GLY A 453 -16.10 -3.75 -22.51
CA GLY A 453 -14.90 -2.93 -22.71
C GLY A 453 -13.99 -3.00 -21.49
N ARG A 454 -13.13 -4.02 -21.44
CA ARG A 454 -12.05 -4.15 -20.45
C ARG A 454 -11.09 -2.95 -20.59
N ALA A 455 -10.88 -2.24 -19.48
CA ALA A 455 -9.78 -1.31 -19.29
C ALA A 455 -9.08 -1.71 -17.98
N GLU A 456 -7.92 -2.33 -18.13
CA GLU A 456 -7.00 -2.73 -17.05
C GLU A 456 -6.15 -1.52 -16.64
N ALA A 457 -6.07 -1.27 -15.32
CA ALA A 457 -5.08 -0.37 -14.73
C ALA A 457 -4.20 -1.21 -13.80
N SER A 458 -2.93 -1.33 -14.18
CA SER A 458 -1.86 -2.05 -13.48
C SER A 458 -0.91 -1.08 -12.81
N SER A 459 -0.56 -1.34 -11.56
CA SER A 459 0.69 -0.88 -10.95
C SER A 459 1.35 -2.08 -10.26
N GLU A 460 2.32 -2.70 -10.91
CA GLU A 460 3.30 -3.59 -10.28
C GLU A 460 4.62 -2.83 -10.11
N ALA A 461 5.19 -2.93 -8.92
CA ALA A 461 6.58 -2.64 -8.63
C ALA A 461 7.41 -3.89 -8.96
N SER A 462 8.40 -3.74 -9.84
CA SER A 462 9.32 -4.81 -10.25
C SER A 462 10.72 -4.60 -9.67
N THR A 463 11.29 -5.66 -9.09
CA THR A 463 12.73 -5.88 -8.93
C THR A 463 13.04 -7.29 -9.45
N SER A 464 13.99 -7.40 -10.39
CA SER A 464 14.40 -8.62 -11.15
C SER A 464 15.88 -8.42 -11.60
N TYR A 465 16.72 -9.39 -12.05
CA TYR A 465 16.54 -10.71 -12.69
C TYR A 465 17.68 -11.77 -12.49
N ALA A 466 17.28 -13.07 -12.53
CA ALA A 466 17.78 -14.30 -13.21
C ALA A 466 19.23 -14.86 -13.02
N SER A 467 19.50 -16.19 -12.93
CA SER A 467 18.76 -17.38 -13.42
C SER A 467 19.05 -18.70 -12.66
N ALA A 468 18.01 -19.50 -12.37
CA ALA A 468 18.02 -20.97 -12.46
C ALA A 468 16.56 -21.47 -12.66
N THR A 469 16.28 -21.91 -13.89
CA THR A 469 15.12 -22.70 -14.38
C THR A 469 13.80 -22.71 -13.57
N GLY A 470 12.96 -21.67 -13.73
CA GLY A 470 11.55 -21.61 -13.32
C GLY A 470 10.64 -21.19 -14.49
N ARG A 471 9.36 -21.61 -14.50
CA ARG A 471 8.45 -21.32 -15.63
C ARG A 471 8.19 -19.80 -15.80
N PRO A 472 8.10 -19.29 -17.04
CA PRO A 472 7.92 -17.86 -17.31
C PRO A 472 6.52 -17.35 -16.90
N SER A 473 6.46 -16.12 -16.37
CA SER A 473 5.22 -15.41 -16.01
C SER A 473 4.20 -15.38 -17.16
N SER A 474 2.91 -15.16 -16.87
CA SER A 474 1.87 -14.97 -17.90
C SER A 474 2.26 -13.89 -18.92
N TYR A 475 2.87 -12.80 -18.45
CA TYR A 475 3.46 -11.75 -19.30
C TYR A 475 4.63 -12.27 -20.15
N ALA A 476 5.58 -13.01 -19.56
CA ALA A 476 6.70 -13.63 -20.28
C ALA A 476 6.26 -14.75 -21.25
N ARG A 477 5.07 -15.34 -21.08
CA ARG A 477 4.46 -16.28 -22.04
C ARG A 477 3.89 -15.58 -23.27
N VAL A 478 3.33 -14.38 -23.13
CA VAL A 478 2.74 -13.61 -24.24
C VAL A 478 3.78 -12.73 -24.94
N HIS A 479 4.72 -12.16 -24.19
CA HIS A 479 5.71 -11.18 -24.69
C HIS A 479 7.15 -11.73 -24.76
N GLY A 480 7.38 -12.97 -24.31
CA GLY A 480 8.70 -13.59 -24.20
C GLY A 480 9.55 -13.00 -23.05
N SER A 481 10.52 -13.73 -22.54
CA SER A 481 11.60 -13.14 -21.72
C SER A 481 12.46 -12.21 -22.60
N ALA A 482 12.92 -11.08 -22.05
CA ALA A 482 13.91 -10.27 -22.76
C ALA A 482 15.29 -10.92 -22.64
N SER A 483 16.06 -10.86 -23.72
CA SER A 483 17.42 -11.41 -23.73
C SER A 483 18.33 -10.61 -22.81
N ARG A 484 19.27 -11.29 -22.15
CA ARG A 484 20.41 -10.70 -21.43
C ARG A 484 21.70 -10.70 -22.27
N ALA A 485 21.64 -11.20 -23.51
CA ALA A 485 22.80 -11.37 -24.36
C ALA A 485 23.51 -10.02 -24.65
N PRO A 486 24.83 -9.99 -24.80
CA PRO A 486 25.55 -8.78 -25.17
C PRO A 486 25.02 -8.18 -26.48
N ALA A 487 24.86 -6.86 -26.51
CA ALA A 487 24.47 -6.15 -27.72
C ALA A 487 25.67 -5.96 -28.65
N ARG A 488 25.42 -5.98 -29.96
CA ARG A 488 26.45 -5.62 -30.96
C ARG A 488 26.46 -4.12 -31.16
N TRP A 489 27.47 -3.45 -30.62
CA TRP A 489 27.58 -2.00 -30.66
C TRP A 489 28.17 -1.49 -31.98
N ARG A 490 27.53 -0.51 -32.60
CA ARG A 490 28.11 0.35 -33.64
C ARG A 490 28.53 1.66 -33.01
N ARG A 491 29.83 1.93 -33.01
CA ARG A 491 30.41 3.18 -32.53
C ARG A 491 30.09 4.34 -33.49
N ILE A 492 29.76 5.49 -32.92
CA ILE A 492 29.48 6.74 -33.63
C ILE A 492 30.53 7.76 -33.17
N ASP A 493 31.54 8.01 -33.99
CA ASP A 493 32.69 8.86 -33.62
C ASP A 493 32.45 10.36 -33.84
N THR A 494 31.45 10.71 -34.65
CA THR A 494 31.14 12.10 -35.02
C THR A 494 29.65 12.37 -34.83
N VAL A 495 29.32 13.41 -34.06
CA VAL A 495 27.95 13.90 -33.86
C VAL A 495 27.98 15.43 -33.97
N ALA A 496 26.92 16.04 -34.51
CA ALA A 496 26.88 17.49 -34.74
C ALA A 496 28.07 18.03 -35.57
N LYS A 497 28.61 17.21 -36.49
CA LYS A 497 29.81 17.48 -37.32
C LYS A 497 31.12 17.60 -36.53
N GLU A 498 31.14 17.21 -35.26
CA GLU A 498 32.30 17.25 -34.39
C GLU A 498 32.70 15.85 -33.92
N GLN A 499 34.00 15.60 -33.81
CA GLN A 499 34.51 14.32 -33.33
C GLN A 499 34.43 14.24 -31.80
N LEU A 500 33.82 13.17 -31.28
CA LEU A 500 33.72 12.91 -29.85
C LEU A 500 35.10 12.52 -29.28
N ARG A 501 35.46 13.07 -28.11
CA ARG A 501 36.77 12.81 -27.47
C ARG A 501 36.64 12.35 -26.03
N GLU A 502 35.70 12.91 -25.28
CA GLU A 502 35.49 12.63 -23.86
C GLU A 502 34.24 11.79 -23.60
N VAL A 503 33.44 11.55 -24.64
CA VAL A 503 32.26 10.66 -24.63
C VAL A 503 32.43 9.58 -25.70
N ARG A 504 32.10 8.33 -25.37
CA ARG A 504 31.93 7.26 -26.35
C ARG A 504 30.44 7.05 -26.58
N TYR A 505 30.01 7.16 -27.83
CA TYR A 505 28.61 7.01 -28.24
C TYR A 505 28.44 5.79 -29.14
N GLU A 506 27.51 4.93 -28.78
CA GLU A 506 27.29 3.64 -29.42
C GLU A 506 25.80 3.38 -29.63
N LYS A 507 25.44 2.74 -30.76
CA LYS A 507 24.07 2.29 -31.03
C LYS A 507 24.06 0.78 -31.22
N ALA A 508 23.20 0.07 -30.50
CA ALA A 508 23.05 -1.37 -30.64
C ALA A 508 22.42 -1.70 -32.01
N GLN A 509 23.09 -2.56 -32.78
CA GLN A 509 22.67 -2.89 -34.14
C GLN A 509 21.36 -3.67 -34.14
N GLY A 510 20.28 -3.05 -34.64
CA GLY A 510 18.97 -3.69 -34.77
C GLY A 510 18.16 -3.78 -33.47
N GLU A 511 18.63 -3.17 -32.38
CA GLU A 511 17.97 -3.31 -31.06
C GLU A 511 17.33 -2.01 -30.56
N GLY A 512 17.52 -0.86 -31.21
CA GLY A 512 16.90 0.41 -30.79
C GLY A 512 17.41 0.96 -29.45
N ILE A 513 18.61 0.56 -29.04
CA ILE A 513 19.28 1.01 -27.82
C ILE A 513 20.46 1.92 -28.19
N ALA A 514 20.55 3.09 -27.55
CA ALA A 514 21.74 3.94 -27.61
C ALA A 514 22.49 3.91 -26.27
N LYS A 515 23.82 3.94 -26.29
CA LYS A 515 24.67 3.98 -25.09
C LYS A 515 25.62 5.18 -25.17
N ILE A 516 25.52 6.06 -24.18
CA ILE A 516 26.36 7.24 -23.98
C ILE A 516 27.28 6.94 -22.79
N THR A 517 28.57 6.81 -23.04
CA THR A 517 29.58 6.50 -22.02
C THR A 517 30.47 7.73 -21.79
N ILE A 518 30.55 8.26 -20.57
CA ILE A 518 31.58 9.23 -20.21
C ILE A 518 32.92 8.49 -20.21
N ASN A 519 33.85 8.91 -21.08
CA ASN A 519 35.08 8.19 -21.37
C ASN A 519 36.31 8.96 -20.88
N ARG A 520 36.40 9.14 -19.55
CA ARG A 520 37.55 9.76 -18.85
C ARG A 520 37.94 8.94 -17.60
N PRO A 521 38.22 7.64 -17.73
CA PRO A 521 38.43 6.76 -16.59
C PRO A 521 39.62 7.19 -15.71
N GLU A 522 40.63 7.83 -16.30
CA GLU A 522 41.80 8.38 -15.61
C GLU A 522 41.46 9.53 -14.63
N LYS A 523 40.28 10.12 -14.77
CA LYS A 523 39.71 11.12 -13.87
C LYS A 523 38.42 10.64 -13.21
N ARG A 524 38.20 9.31 -13.11
CA ARG A 524 36.96 8.71 -12.57
C ARG A 524 35.70 9.28 -13.26
N ASN A 525 35.80 9.50 -14.57
CA ASN A 525 34.74 10.02 -15.41
C ASN A 525 34.19 11.38 -14.94
N ALA A 526 35.03 12.20 -14.29
CA ALA A 526 34.68 13.59 -14.01
C ALA A 526 34.41 14.35 -15.32
N PHE A 527 33.32 15.12 -15.40
CA PHE A 527 32.96 15.83 -16.63
C PHE A 527 33.58 17.23 -16.70
N THR A 528 33.99 17.62 -17.90
CA THR A 528 34.34 19.00 -18.27
C THR A 528 33.16 19.64 -19.03
N PRO A 529 33.21 20.95 -19.35
CA PRO A 529 32.23 21.56 -20.25
C PRO A 529 32.15 20.87 -21.62
N ARG A 530 33.27 20.32 -22.11
CA ARG A 530 33.32 19.54 -23.35
C ARG A 530 32.58 18.22 -23.20
N THR A 531 32.82 17.47 -22.11
CA THR A 531 32.10 16.23 -21.83
C THR A 531 30.58 16.46 -21.84
N VAL A 532 30.11 17.53 -21.17
CA VAL A 532 28.69 17.89 -21.10
C VAL A 532 28.12 18.21 -22.48
N MET A 533 28.86 18.96 -23.30
CA MET A 533 28.45 19.31 -24.66
C MET A 533 28.38 18.08 -25.57
N GLU A 534 29.38 17.20 -25.50
CA GLU A 534 29.41 15.94 -26.27
C GLU A 534 28.24 15.02 -25.87
N MET A 535 27.93 14.89 -24.57
CA MET A 535 26.74 14.18 -24.10
C MET A 535 25.46 14.81 -24.66
N SER A 536 25.36 16.14 -24.64
CA SER A 536 24.18 16.85 -25.15
C SER A 536 23.95 16.61 -26.64
N TRP A 537 25.01 16.56 -27.44
CA TRP A 537 24.93 16.19 -28.85
C TRP A 537 24.45 14.75 -29.03
N CYS A 538 24.97 13.81 -28.24
CA CYS A 538 24.55 12.40 -28.30
C CYS A 538 23.08 12.23 -27.91
N PHE A 539 22.61 12.92 -26.87
CA PHE A 539 21.19 12.92 -26.50
C PHE A 539 20.30 13.55 -27.59
N ALA A 540 20.76 14.60 -28.27
CA ALA A 540 20.02 15.21 -29.38
C ALA A 540 19.94 14.26 -30.58
N ASP A 541 21.04 13.61 -30.96
CA ASP A 541 21.05 12.60 -32.01
C ASP A 541 20.12 11.42 -31.66
N ALA A 542 20.21 10.90 -30.43
CA ALA A 542 19.35 9.82 -29.97
C ALA A 542 17.88 10.24 -29.89
N ARG A 543 17.56 11.51 -29.59
CA ARG A 543 16.20 12.06 -29.59
C ARG A 543 15.56 11.97 -30.98
N GLU A 544 16.30 12.43 -31.99
CA GLU A 544 15.82 12.57 -33.37
C GLU A 544 15.89 11.26 -34.17
N ASP A 545 16.69 10.28 -33.73
CA ASP A 545 16.75 8.97 -34.39
C ASP A 545 15.49 8.12 -34.09
N PRO A 546 14.57 7.90 -35.05
CA PRO A 546 13.34 7.17 -34.80
C PRO A 546 13.55 5.68 -34.50
N ALA A 547 14.74 5.12 -34.78
CA ALA A 547 15.06 3.74 -34.47
C ALA A 547 15.42 3.52 -32.99
N ILE A 548 15.80 4.58 -32.27
CA ILE A 548 16.16 4.49 -30.85
C ILE A 548 14.91 4.65 -29.98
N GLY A 549 14.66 3.71 -29.08
CA GLY A 549 13.56 3.78 -28.10
C GLY A 549 14.02 3.95 -26.65
N VAL A 550 15.27 3.63 -26.32
CA VAL A 550 15.83 3.73 -24.96
C VAL A 550 17.31 4.10 -24.99
N ILE A 551 17.77 4.85 -23.99
CA ILE A 551 19.16 5.32 -23.87
C ILE A 551 19.78 4.83 -22.56
N ILE A 552 21.01 4.34 -22.62
CA ILE A 552 21.86 4.05 -21.47
C ILE A 552 22.86 5.19 -21.29
N LEU A 553 22.96 5.74 -20.08
CA LEU A 553 24.05 6.62 -19.66
C LEU A 553 24.95 5.85 -18.69
N THR A 554 26.27 5.86 -18.92
CA THR A 554 27.25 5.16 -18.06
C THR A 554 28.59 5.89 -18.01
N GLY A 555 29.47 5.49 -17.09
CA GLY A 555 30.89 5.82 -17.10
C GLY A 555 31.75 4.69 -17.68
N GLU A 556 32.94 5.03 -18.16
CA GLU A 556 33.93 4.05 -18.60
C GLU A 556 34.60 3.34 -17.42
N GLY A 557 34.64 2.01 -17.50
CA GLY A 557 35.31 1.15 -16.53
C GLY A 557 34.55 0.97 -15.21
N PRO A 558 35.08 0.15 -14.28
CA PRO A 558 34.33 -0.30 -13.10
C PRO A 558 34.40 0.66 -11.92
N LEU A 559 35.26 1.68 -11.97
CA LEU A 559 35.62 2.50 -10.81
C LEU A 559 34.66 3.65 -10.56
N ALA A 560 34.02 4.19 -11.58
CA ALA A 560 33.12 5.32 -11.43
C ALA A 560 32.17 5.46 -12.62
N PHE A 561 30.89 5.63 -12.34
CA PHE A 561 29.94 6.20 -13.27
C PHE A 561 30.35 7.64 -13.58
N CYS A 562 30.52 8.46 -12.54
CA CYS A 562 31.02 9.83 -12.64
C CYS A 562 31.32 10.39 -11.25
N SER A 563 32.52 10.94 -11.05
CA SER A 563 32.90 11.59 -9.79
C SER A 563 32.51 13.08 -9.69
N GLY A 564 31.71 13.60 -10.63
CA GLY A 564 31.26 15.00 -10.67
C GLY A 564 32.00 15.88 -11.67
N GLY A 565 31.94 17.20 -11.47
CA GLY A 565 32.66 18.14 -12.33
C GLY A 565 34.16 18.13 -12.05
N ASP A 566 34.96 18.13 -13.11
CA ASP A 566 36.43 18.13 -13.01
C ASP A 566 36.93 19.43 -12.38
N GLN A 567 37.38 19.36 -11.13
CA GLN A 567 37.83 20.54 -10.39
C GLN A 567 39.07 21.20 -11.00
N SER A 568 39.89 20.49 -11.79
CA SER A 568 41.09 21.10 -12.39
C SER A 568 40.78 22.12 -13.50
N VAL A 569 39.54 22.14 -14.01
CA VAL A 569 39.08 23.10 -15.03
C VAL A 569 38.09 24.12 -14.48
N ARG A 570 37.91 24.21 -13.15
CA ARG A 570 37.06 25.21 -12.50
C ARG A 570 37.82 26.53 -12.34
N GLY A 571 37.34 27.58 -12.99
CA GLY A 571 37.81 28.95 -12.85
C GLY A 571 36.91 29.79 -11.95
N ALA A 572 37.11 31.12 -11.95
CA ALA A 572 36.39 32.05 -11.08
C ALA A 572 34.85 32.08 -11.30
N GLY A 573 34.39 31.80 -12.53
CA GLY A 573 32.97 31.87 -12.91
C GLY A 573 32.28 30.53 -13.17
N GLY A 574 32.93 29.38 -12.92
CA GLY A 574 32.43 28.06 -13.28
C GLY A 574 33.47 27.18 -13.96
N TYR A 575 33.03 26.16 -14.70
CA TYR A 575 33.94 25.25 -15.42
C TYR A 575 34.32 25.87 -16.78
N VAL A 576 35.62 25.96 -17.07
CA VAL A 576 36.15 26.69 -18.22
C VAL A 576 36.40 25.73 -19.39
N GLY A 577 35.81 26.05 -20.54
CA GLY A 577 36.02 25.30 -21.78
C GLY A 577 37.31 25.73 -22.51
N ALA A 578 37.62 25.08 -23.63
CA ALA A 578 38.79 25.41 -24.45
C ALA A 578 38.77 26.83 -25.04
N ASP A 579 37.59 27.46 -25.10
CA ASP A 579 37.37 28.83 -25.54
C ASP A 579 37.52 29.88 -24.41
N GLY A 580 37.88 29.45 -23.20
CA GLY A 580 38.09 30.32 -22.05
C GLY A 580 36.80 30.80 -21.37
N ILE A 581 35.62 30.39 -21.84
CA ILE A 581 34.33 30.84 -21.28
C ILE A 581 33.93 29.92 -20.12
N PRO A 582 33.72 30.45 -18.89
CA PRO A 582 33.22 29.68 -17.77
C PRO A 582 31.73 29.33 -17.95
N ARG A 583 31.35 28.11 -17.62
CA ARG A 583 29.99 27.56 -17.82
C ARG A 583 29.50 26.74 -16.64
N LEU A 584 28.18 26.62 -16.58
CA LEU A 584 27.42 25.64 -15.78
C LEU A 584 26.41 24.90 -16.67
N ASN A 585 26.84 24.54 -17.88
CA ASN A 585 26.01 23.92 -18.93
C ASN A 585 25.46 22.53 -18.58
N VAL A 586 25.89 21.95 -17.45
CA VAL A 586 25.30 20.70 -16.94
C VAL A 586 23.81 20.87 -16.61
N LEU A 587 23.36 22.08 -16.24
CA LEU A 587 21.94 22.35 -15.97
C LEU A 587 21.06 22.16 -17.23
N ASP A 588 21.57 22.57 -18.40
CA ASP A 588 20.87 22.37 -19.67
C ASP A 588 20.78 20.87 -20.02
N LEU A 589 21.86 20.12 -19.75
CA LEU A 589 21.88 18.68 -19.94
C LEU A 589 20.89 17.96 -19.01
N GLN A 590 20.80 18.35 -17.73
CA GLN A 590 19.80 17.80 -16.80
C GLN A 590 18.38 17.97 -17.35
N MET A 591 18.05 19.17 -17.83
CA MET A 591 16.77 19.46 -18.48
C MET A 591 16.56 18.64 -19.76
N GLN A 592 17.61 18.46 -20.56
CA GLN A 592 17.56 17.70 -21.80
C GLN A 592 17.21 16.23 -21.55
N ILE A 593 17.82 15.60 -20.54
CA ILE A 593 17.54 14.21 -20.14
C ILE A 593 16.09 14.08 -19.69
N ARG A 594 15.63 15.01 -18.83
CA ARG A 594 14.29 15.00 -18.24
C ARG A 594 13.17 15.21 -19.26
N ARG A 595 13.39 16.08 -20.25
CA ARG A 595 12.44 16.37 -21.35
C ARG A 595 12.61 15.48 -22.58
N LEU A 596 13.49 14.48 -22.52
CA LEU A 596 13.67 13.55 -23.61
C LEU A 596 12.40 12.67 -23.73
N PRO A 597 11.81 12.49 -24.92
CA PRO A 597 10.61 11.67 -25.10
C PRO A 597 10.89 10.15 -25.06
N LYS A 598 12.08 9.75 -24.59
CA LYS A 598 12.57 8.37 -24.54
C LYS A 598 13.08 8.08 -23.12
N PRO A 599 12.88 6.86 -22.59
CA PRO A 599 13.45 6.47 -21.32
C PRO A 599 14.99 6.47 -21.33
N VAL A 600 15.59 6.89 -20.22
CA VAL A 600 17.04 6.94 -19.98
C VAL A 600 17.36 6.13 -18.73
N ILE A 601 18.25 5.14 -18.85
CA ILE A 601 18.72 4.31 -17.74
C ILE A 601 20.15 4.72 -17.39
N ALA A 602 20.40 5.04 -16.12
CA ALA A 602 21.74 5.14 -15.57
C ALA A 602 22.27 3.74 -15.23
N MET A 603 23.32 3.31 -15.91
CA MET A 603 24.04 2.07 -15.62
C MET A 603 25.26 2.43 -14.77
N VAL A 604 25.21 2.14 -13.47
CA VAL A 604 26.14 2.72 -12.48
C VAL A 604 27.09 1.66 -11.93
N ALA A 605 28.38 1.78 -12.24
CA ALA A 605 29.47 1.07 -11.58
C ALA A 605 30.33 2.02 -10.74
N GLY A 606 30.76 1.62 -9.55
CA GLY A 606 31.62 2.43 -8.70
C GLY A 606 31.03 3.79 -8.31
N TYR A 607 31.87 4.82 -8.19
CA TYR A 607 31.44 6.13 -7.70
C TYR A 607 30.48 6.88 -8.64
N ALA A 608 29.31 7.24 -8.10
CA ALA A 608 28.38 8.24 -8.63
C ALA A 608 28.25 9.38 -7.59
N VAL A 609 29.13 10.37 -7.66
CA VAL A 609 29.24 11.41 -6.61
C VAL A 609 29.21 12.84 -7.15
N GLY A 610 28.75 13.78 -6.33
CA GLY A 610 28.69 15.20 -6.70
C GLY A 610 27.82 15.43 -7.94
N GLY A 611 28.37 16.08 -8.97
CA GLY A 611 27.65 16.25 -10.26
C GLY A 611 27.26 14.94 -10.93
N GLY A 612 28.06 13.88 -10.78
CA GLY A 612 27.75 12.55 -11.30
C GLY A 612 26.60 11.90 -10.54
N HIS A 613 26.48 12.21 -9.25
CA HIS A 613 25.33 11.83 -8.46
C HIS A 613 24.03 12.45 -9.02
N ILE A 614 24.11 13.68 -9.51
CA ILE A 614 22.94 14.38 -10.05
C ILE A 614 22.56 13.81 -11.42
N LEU A 615 23.54 13.49 -12.28
CA LEU A 615 23.27 12.90 -13.59
C LEU A 615 22.52 11.57 -13.50
N HIS A 616 22.84 10.71 -12.51
CA HIS A 616 22.08 9.45 -12.33
C HIS A 616 20.65 9.74 -11.86
N MET A 617 20.45 10.66 -10.91
CA MET A 617 19.10 11.02 -10.44
C MET A 617 18.22 11.67 -11.53
N MET A 618 18.83 12.23 -12.59
CA MET A 618 18.10 12.79 -13.73
C MET A 618 17.70 11.73 -14.75
N CYS A 619 18.32 10.55 -14.72
CA CYS A 619 17.86 9.41 -15.53
C CYS A 619 16.54 8.89 -14.94
N ASP A 620 15.72 8.25 -15.78
CA ASP A 620 14.40 7.77 -15.37
C ASP A 620 14.50 6.52 -14.48
N LEU A 621 15.55 5.72 -14.68
CA LEU A 621 15.84 4.48 -13.94
C LEU A 621 17.33 4.38 -13.65
N THR A 622 17.70 3.74 -12.54
CA THR A 622 19.09 3.42 -12.19
C THR A 622 19.26 1.94 -11.90
N ILE A 623 20.17 1.30 -12.62
CA ILE A 623 20.65 -0.06 -12.38
C ILE A 623 22.08 0.05 -11.87
N ALA A 624 22.32 -0.42 -10.64
CA ALA A 624 23.60 -0.26 -9.97
C ALA A 624 24.35 -1.60 -9.85
N ALA A 625 25.66 -1.57 -10.01
CA ALA A 625 26.51 -2.67 -9.58
C ALA A 625 26.65 -2.68 -8.05
N ASP A 626 26.88 -3.85 -7.47
CA ASP A 626 27.21 -4.07 -6.05
C ASP A 626 28.39 -3.22 -5.55
N ASN A 627 29.31 -2.86 -6.45
CA ASN A 627 30.44 -1.98 -6.15
C ASN A 627 30.12 -0.47 -6.21
N ALA A 628 28.87 -0.08 -6.50
CA ALA A 628 28.48 1.30 -6.66
C ALA A 628 28.46 2.07 -5.34
N VAL A 629 28.85 3.35 -5.40
CA VAL A 629 28.94 4.25 -4.24
C VAL A 629 28.32 5.59 -4.58
N PHE A 630 27.32 5.99 -3.79
CA PHE A 630 26.49 7.17 -4.03
C PHE A 630 26.72 8.24 -2.97
N GLY A 631 26.67 9.52 -3.36
CA GLY A 631 26.64 10.62 -2.40
C GLY A 631 27.06 11.98 -2.94
N GLN A 632 27.02 12.99 -2.07
CA GLN A 632 27.38 14.36 -2.43
C GLN A 632 28.78 14.72 -1.95
N THR A 633 29.54 15.40 -2.82
CA THR A 633 30.86 15.96 -2.49
C THR A 633 30.91 17.47 -2.63
N GLY A 634 29.90 18.08 -3.26
CA GLY A 634 29.83 19.51 -3.55
C GLY A 634 30.16 20.38 -2.34
N PRO A 635 29.49 20.22 -1.18
CA PRO A 635 29.71 21.11 -0.03
C PRO A 635 31.13 21.06 0.51
N LYS A 636 31.82 19.90 0.40
CA LYS A 636 33.24 19.76 0.77
C LYS A 636 34.17 20.59 -0.12
N VAL A 637 33.75 20.92 -1.34
CA VAL A 637 34.53 21.70 -2.33
C VAL A 637 33.90 23.06 -2.66
N GLY A 638 32.99 23.55 -1.81
CA GLY A 638 32.31 24.84 -2.01
C GLY A 638 31.44 24.87 -3.27
N SER A 639 30.65 23.82 -3.50
CA SER A 639 29.70 23.69 -4.61
C SER A 639 28.40 23.03 -4.13
N PHE A 640 27.28 23.29 -4.79
CA PHE A 640 25.99 22.67 -4.47
C PHE A 640 25.08 22.72 -5.69
N ASP A 641 24.00 21.95 -5.66
CA ASP A 641 22.91 22.03 -6.63
C ASP A 641 21.59 22.21 -5.86
N ALA A 642 21.14 23.46 -5.79
CA ALA A 642 19.90 23.85 -5.13
C ALA A 642 18.65 23.68 -6.03
N GLY A 643 18.82 23.12 -7.23
CA GLY A 643 17.75 22.73 -8.13
C GLY A 643 17.49 21.24 -8.02
N TYR A 644 17.42 20.55 -9.15
CA TYR A 644 17.13 19.12 -9.21
C TYR A 644 18.06 18.28 -8.32
N GLY A 645 19.32 18.67 -8.13
CA GLY A 645 20.23 17.89 -7.30
C GLY A 645 19.80 17.76 -5.83
N SER A 646 19.09 18.72 -5.26
CA SER A 646 18.61 18.67 -3.86
C SER A 646 17.11 18.47 -3.75
N THR A 647 16.32 19.09 -4.62
CA THR A 647 14.85 18.95 -4.59
C THR A 647 14.42 17.59 -5.12
N GLN A 648 15.01 17.07 -6.20
CA GLN A 648 14.71 15.72 -6.70
C GLN A 648 15.14 14.66 -5.68
N MET A 649 16.33 14.81 -5.11
CA MET A 649 16.82 13.89 -4.08
C MET A 649 15.84 13.81 -2.90
N ALA A 650 15.32 14.93 -2.42
CA ALA A 650 14.36 14.94 -1.32
C ALA A 650 13.03 14.25 -1.65
N ARG A 651 12.67 14.16 -2.94
CA ARG A 651 11.50 13.40 -3.41
C ARG A 651 11.80 11.90 -3.52
N LEU A 652 13.02 11.54 -3.94
CA LEU A 652 13.46 10.15 -4.07
C LEU A 652 13.64 9.48 -2.70
N VAL A 653 14.44 10.09 -1.80
CA VAL A 653 14.88 9.46 -0.54
C VAL A 653 14.28 10.09 0.72
N GLY A 654 13.40 11.09 0.55
CA GLY A 654 12.80 11.83 1.65
C GLY A 654 13.68 12.95 2.24
N GLN A 655 13.03 13.88 2.93
CA GLN A 655 13.63 15.14 3.41
C GLN A 655 14.81 14.92 4.38
N LYS A 656 14.72 13.91 5.28
CA LYS A 656 15.78 13.65 6.27
C LYS A 656 17.04 13.10 5.62
N LYS A 657 16.91 12.09 4.74
CA LYS A 657 18.06 11.49 4.07
C LYS A 657 18.71 12.42 3.06
N ALA A 658 17.93 13.19 2.31
CA ALA A 658 18.50 14.22 1.42
C ALA A 658 19.34 15.26 2.18
N ARG A 659 18.88 15.73 3.36
CA ARG A 659 19.67 16.61 4.24
C ARG A 659 20.90 15.92 4.80
N GLU A 660 20.80 14.65 5.19
CA GLU A 660 21.96 13.89 5.64
C GLU A 660 23.04 13.79 4.55
N MET A 661 22.65 13.42 3.32
CA MET A 661 23.56 13.34 2.17
C MET A 661 24.20 14.68 1.85
N TRP A 662 23.42 15.77 1.79
CA TRP A 662 23.94 17.10 1.47
C TRP A 662 24.74 17.72 2.61
N PHE A 663 24.26 17.67 3.85
CA PHE A 663 24.89 18.37 4.97
C PHE A 663 26.12 17.63 5.51
N LEU A 664 26.07 16.29 5.51
CA LEU A 664 27.18 15.48 6.02
C LEU A 664 28.11 14.98 4.92
N ALA A 665 27.70 15.06 3.65
CA ALA A 665 28.47 14.58 2.49
C ALA A 665 28.99 13.14 2.70
N ARG A 666 28.15 12.29 3.29
CA ARG A 666 28.38 10.86 3.49
C ARG A 666 28.21 10.11 2.16
N LEU A 667 28.89 8.97 2.08
CA LEU A 667 28.77 8.03 0.97
C LEU A 667 27.97 6.82 1.42
N TYR A 668 27.24 6.24 0.49
CA TYR A 668 26.33 5.12 0.69
C TYR A 668 26.63 4.06 -0.36
N ASP A 669 26.59 2.80 0.03
CA ASP A 669 26.74 1.69 -0.90
C ASP A 669 25.49 1.47 -1.74
N ALA A 670 25.58 0.55 -2.72
CA ALA A 670 24.50 0.24 -3.64
C ALA A 670 23.24 -0.28 -2.93
N GLN A 671 23.39 -1.08 -1.87
CA GLN A 671 22.25 -1.64 -1.15
C GLN A 671 21.53 -0.58 -0.33
N GLN A 672 22.27 0.27 0.40
CA GLN A 672 21.71 1.41 1.10
C GLN A 672 20.97 2.35 0.15
N ALA A 673 21.52 2.59 -1.04
CA ALA A 673 20.85 3.37 -2.08
C ALA A 673 19.54 2.72 -2.54
N MET A 674 19.49 1.39 -2.67
CA MET A 674 18.28 0.66 -3.00
C MET A 674 17.24 0.74 -1.88
N ASP A 675 17.65 0.52 -0.63
CA ASP A 675 16.78 0.53 0.55
C ASP A 675 16.11 1.90 0.77
N MET A 676 16.77 2.99 0.37
CA MET A 676 16.21 4.34 0.46
C MET A 676 15.44 4.79 -0.80
N GLY A 677 15.30 3.93 -1.81
CA GLY A 677 14.59 4.24 -3.06
C GLY A 677 15.38 5.10 -4.06
N LEU A 678 16.71 5.19 -3.91
CA LEU A 678 17.58 5.99 -4.79
C LEU A 678 17.97 5.26 -6.08
N VAL A 679 17.93 3.92 -6.10
CA VAL A 679 18.20 3.07 -7.28
C VAL A 679 17.12 1.99 -7.42
N ASN A 680 16.89 1.51 -8.64
CA ASN A 680 15.82 0.55 -8.91
C ASN A 680 16.24 -0.90 -8.64
N THR A 681 17.48 -1.27 -8.94
CA THR A 681 18.00 -2.62 -8.70
C THR A 681 19.52 -2.61 -8.52
N VAL A 682 20.02 -3.60 -7.80
CA VAL A 682 21.45 -3.84 -7.55
C VAL A 682 21.81 -5.23 -8.03
N VAL A 683 22.86 -5.35 -8.84
CA VAL A 683 23.36 -6.62 -9.38
C VAL A 683 24.88 -6.73 -9.20
N PRO A 684 25.48 -7.94 -9.24
CA PRO A 684 26.93 -8.06 -9.28
C PRO A 684 27.54 -7.25 -10.43
N LEU A 685 28.71 -6.62 -10.24
CA LEU A 685 29.37 -5.81 -11.27
C LEU A 685 29.46 -6.51 -12.65
N ALA A 686 29.70 -7.82 -12.67
CA ALA A 686 29.78 -8.61 -13.91
C ALA A 686 28.44 -8.71 -14.66
N GLU A 687 27.32 -8.57 -13.95
CA GLU A 687 25.95 -8.67 -14.46
C GLU A 687 25.34 -7.32 -14.82
N LEU A 688 26.03 -6.20 -14.55
CA LEU A 688 25.51 -4.84 -14.72
C LEU A 688 25.03 -4.56 -16.16
N GLU A 689 25.87 -4.81 -17.18
CA GLU A 689 25.49 -4.58 -18.58
C GLU A 689 24.43 -5.59 -19.08
N PRO A 690 24.55 -6.91 -18.82
CA PRO A 690 23.50 -7.87 -19.14
C PRO A 690 22.12 -7.49 -18.58
N GLU A 691 22.06 -7.08 -17.31
CA GLU A 691 20.82 -6.63 -16.66
C GLU A 691 20.27 -5.36 -17.31
N THR A 692 21.13 -4.39 -17.57
CA THR A 692 20.74 -3.13 -18.22
C THR A 692 20.18 -3.37 -19.62
N LEU A 693 20.81 -4.23 -20.41
CA LEU A 693 20.32 -4.59 -21.74
C LEU A 693 18.97 -5.31 -21.69
N GLN A 694 18.74 -6.13 -20.67
CA GLN A 694 17.45 -6.77 -20.47
C GLN A 694 16.35 -5.74 -20.24
N TRP A 695 16.55 -4.80 -19.30
CA TRP A 695 15.57 -3.74 -19.01
C TRP A 695 15.33 -2.85 -20.24
N CYS A 696 16.37 -2.52 -21.01
CA CYS A 696 16.22 -1.82 -22.28
C CYS A 696 15.30 -2.58 -23.25
N ARG A 697 15.53 -3.89 -23.42
CA ARG A 697 14.73 -4.74 -24.31
C ARG A 697 13.29 -4.92 -23.82
N GLU A 698 13.05 -4.88 -22.51
CA GLU A 698 11.71 -4.90 -21.93
C GLU A 698 10.96 -3.60 -22.20
N ILE A 699 11.62 -2.46 -22.00
CA ILE A 699 11.07 -1.14 -22.35
C ILE A 699 10.70 -1.08 -23.83
N LEU A 700 11.54 -1.62 -24.72
CA LEU A 700 11.31 -1.61 -26.16
C LEU A 700 10.14 -2.50 -26.63
N LYS A 701 9.63 -3.40 -25.78
CA LYS A 701 8.40 -4.17 -26.06
C LYS A 701 7.13 -3.35 -25.79
N ASN A 702 7.24 -2.25 -25.05
CA ASN A 702 6.12 -1.42 -24.64
C ASN A 702 5.82 -0.31 -25.66
N SER A 703 4.60 0.25 -25.59
CA SER A 703 4.18 1.34 -26.48
C SER A 703 5.07 2.59 -26.32
N PRO A 704 5.80 3.04 -27.36
CA PRO A 704 6.70 4.19 -27.26
C PRO A 704 5.95 5.49 -26.94
N THR A 705 4.73 5.64 -27.45
CA THR A 705 3.87 6.78 -27.14
C THR A 705 3.40 6.77 -25.70
N ALA A 706 3.04 5.60 -25.16
CA ALA A 706 2.64 5.48 -23.75
C ALA A 706 3.81 5.83 -22.83
N LEU A 707 5.00 5.29 -23.10
CA LEU A 707 6.22 5.59 -22.34
C LEU A 707 6.57 7.09 -22.37
N ARG A 708 6.47 7.73 -23.54
CA ARG A 708 6.66 9.17 -23.70
C ARG A 708 5.70 9.98 -22.82
N VAL A 709 4.40 9.69 -22.90
CA VAL A 709 3.37 10.41 -22.14
C VAL A 709 3.51 10.16 -20.64
N LEU A 710 3.81 8.93 -20.22
CA LEU A 710 4.07 8.58 -18.82
C LEU A 710 5.25 9.36 -18.26
N LYS A 711 6.38 9.42 -18.98
CA LYS A 711 7.54 10.23 -18.58
C LYS A 711 7.19 11.71 -18.46
N SER A 712 6.48 12.28 -19.44
CA SER A 712 6.00 13.67 -19.38
C SER A 712 5.06 13.90 -18.19
N ALA A 713 4.15 12.97 -17.89
CA ALA A 713 3.17 13.09 -16.80
C ALA A 713 3.83 13.00 -15.41
N LEU A 714 4.78 12.08 -15.23
CA LEU A 714 5.56 11.94 -13.99
C LEU A 714 6.32 13.24 -13.67
N ASN A 715 6.91 13.87 -14.69
CA ASN A 715 7.64 15.12 -14.53
C ASN A 715 6.72 16.35 -14.41
N ALA A 716 5.47 16.26 -14.90
CA ALA A 716 4.56 17.42 -15.00
C ALA A 716 4.27 18.07 -13.66
N ALA A 717 4.03 17.27 -12.62
CA ALA A 717 3.73 17.76 -11.28
C ALA A 717 4.93 18.46 -10.62
N GLU A 718 6.15 18.06 -10.97
CA GLU A 718 7.38 18.56 -10.35
C GLU A 718 7.91 19.81 -11.06
N ASP A 719 7.78 19.88 -12.38
CA ASP A 719 8.34 20.95 -13.21
C ASP A 719 7.38 22.14 -13.37
N GLY A 720 6.19 22.07 -12.78
CA GLY A 720 5.17 23.10 -12.83
C GLY A 720 4.76 23.42 -14.27
N GLN A 721 4.77 24.71 -14.65
CA GLN A 721 4.35 25.14 -15.99
C GLN A 721 5.19 24.55 -17.12
N ALA A 722 6.49 24.30 -16.89
CA ALA A 722 7.33 23.64 -17.88
C ALA A 722 6.91 22.19 -18.14
N GLY A 723 6.52 21.48 -17.08
CA GLY A 723 6.02 20.11 -17.16
C GLY A 723 4.64 20.03 -17.82
N ILE A 724 3.74 20.95 -17.45
CA ILE A 724 2.42 21.08 -18.10
C ILE A 724 2.57 21.41 -19.59
N GLN A 725 3.50 22.27 -19.97
CA GLN A 725 3.78 22.59 -21.38
C GLN A 725 4.21 21.35 -22.17
N GLN A 726 5.05 20.50 -21.58
CA GLN A 726 5.49 19.26 -22.20
C GLN A 726 4.31 18.27 -22.38
N LEU A 727 3.53 18.03 -21.32
CA LEU A 727 2.38 17.12 -21.34
C LEU A 727 1.28 17.61 -22.30
N GLY A 728 0.97 18.91 -22.29
CA GLY A 728 0.01 19.52 -23.22
C GLY A 728 0.48 19.47 -24.67
N GLY A 729 1.79 19.58 -24.90
CA GLY A 729 2.41 19.36 -26.21
C GLY A 729 2.22 17.93 -26.72
N ASP A 730 2.39 16.94 -25.86
CA ASP A 730 2.14 15.53 -26.20
C ASP A 730 0.64 15.28 -26.48
N ALA A 731 -0.27 15.87 -25.71
CA ALA A 731 -1.71 15.82 -25.97
C ALA A 731 -2.08 16.44 -27.33
N THR A 732 -1.44 17.56 -27.69
CA THR A 732 -1.63 18.19 -29.01
C THR A 732 -1.16 17.28 -30.14
N LEU A 733 0.00 16.63 -29.98
CA LEU A 733 0.53 15.67 -30.96
C LEU A 733 -0.43 14.50 -31.18
N LEU A 734 -1.05 13.98 -30.11
CA LEU A 734 -2.06 12.93 -30.18
C LEU A 734 -3.36 13.44 -30.84
N PHE A 735 -3.81 14.65 -30.50
CA PHE A 735 -5.02 15.22 -31.08
C PHE A 735 -4.90 15.44 -32.59
N TYR A 736 -3.70 15.78 -33.10
CA TYR A 736 -3.45 15.85 -34.54
C TYR A 736 -3.64 14.53 -35.29
N GLN A 737 -3.61 13.39 -34.60
CA GLN A 737 -3.87 12.07 -35.18
C GLN A 737 -5.35 11.71 -35.15
N SER A 738 -6.19 12.45 -34.43
CA SER A 738 -7.62 12.19 -34.33
C SER A 738 -8.37 12.61 -35.59
N GLU A 739 -9.54 12.01 -35.84
CA GLU A 739 -10.45 12.45 -36.89
C GLU A 739 -10.90 13.90 -36.68
N GLU A 740 -11.16 14.30 -35.43
CA GLU A 740 -11.61 15.64 -35.07
C GLU A 740 -10.55 16.70 -35.38
N GLY A 741 -9.29 16.45 -34.99
CA GLY A 741 -8.17 17.32 -35.33
C GLY A 741 -7.96 17.43 -36.85
N ASN A 742 -8.13 16.32 -37.58
CA ASN A 742 -8.02 16.29 -39.04
C ASN A 742 -9.18 17.01 -39.75
N GLU A 743 -10.40 16.99 -39.22
CA GLU A 743 -11.54 17.75 -39.76
C GLU A 743 -11.25 19.24 -39.76
N GLY A 744 -10.78 19.80 -38.64
CA GLY A 744 -10.40 21.21 -38.55
C GLY A 744 -9.33 21.59 -39.59
N ARG A 745 -8.28 20.76 -39.72
CA ARG A 745 -7.20 20.95 -40.70
C ARG A 745 -7.74 20.90 -42.15
N GLN A 746 -8.53 19.88 -42.47
CA GLN A 746 -9.01 19.65 -43.83
C GLN A 746 -10.02 20.70 -44.25
N ALA A 747 -10.95 21.08 -43.38
CA ALA A 747 -11.92 22.14 -43.64
C ALA A 747 -11.23 23.48 -43.94
N TYR A 748 -10.19 23.83 -43.18
CA TYR A 748 -9.37 25.01 -43.43
C TYR A 748 -8.71 24.98 -44.81
N MET A 749 -8.07 23.86 -45.18
CA MET A 749 -7.43 23.68 -46.49
C MET A 749 -8.42 23.75 -47.65
N ASP A 750 -9.60 23.16 -47.47
CA ASP A 750 -10.69 23.13 -48.45
C ASP A 750 -11.51 24.44 -48.47
N LYS A 751 -11.17 25.41 -47.60
CA LYS A 751 -11.89 26.69 -47.43
C LYS A 751 -13.38 26.52 -47.18
N ARG A 752 -13.75 25.49 -46.42
CA ARG A 752 -15.12 25.23 -45.96
C ARG A 752 -15.20 25.37 -44.44
N PRO A 753 -16.39 25.64 -43.88
CA PRO A 753 -16.61 25.53 -42.44
C PRO A 753 -16.31 24.09 -41.96
N PRO A 754 -15.67 23.91 -40.78
CA PRO A 754 -15.52 22.59 -40.17
C PRO A 754 -16.86 22.10 -39.61
N ASP A 755 -17.15 20.81 -39.76
CA ASP A 755 -18.31 20.17 -39.12
C ASP A 755 -17.86 19.36 -37.90
N PHE A 756 -17.86 20.00 -36.73
CA PHE A 756 -17.58 19.31 -35.47
C PHE A 756 -18.81 18.63 -34.85
N SER A 757 -20.01 18.82 -35.43
CA SER A 757 -21.25 18.25 -34.88
C SER A 757 -21.31 16.73 -34.99
N ARG A 758 -20.55 16.15 -35.93
CA ARG A 758 -20.38 14.70 -36.11
C ARG A 758 -19.62 14.01 -34.97
N PHE A 759 -18.90 14.75 -34.13
CA PHE A 759 -18.14 14.18 -33.01
C PHE A 759 -18.96 14.22 -31.73
N LYS A 760 -19.12 13.05 -31.09
CA LYS A 760 -19.87 12.92 -29.85
C LYS A 760 -19.08 13.56 -28.71
N ARG A 761 -19.70 14.49 -27.99
CA ARG A 761 -19.12 15.09 -26.78
C ARG A 761 -19.11 14.04 -25.66
N LEU A 762 -17.93 13.74 -25.13
CA LEU A 762 -17.72 12.83 -24.01
C LEU A 762 -17.58 13.67 -22.72
N PRO A 763 -18.16 13.22 -21.58
CA PRO A 763 -18.13 13.95 -20.31
C PRO A 763 -16.74 13.97 -19.65
#